data_AF-A0A445GYV0-F1
#
_entry.id   AF-A0A445GYV0-F1
#
_cell.length_a   1.000
_cell.length_b   1.000
_cell.length_c   1.000
_cell.angle_alpha   90.00
_cell.angle_beta   90.00
_cell.angle_gamma   90.00
#
_symmetry.space_group_name_H-M   'P 1'
#
loop_
_entity.id
_entity.type
_entity.pdbx_description
1 polymer ?
#
loop_
_entity_poly.entity_id
_entity_poly.type
_entity_poly.pdbx_seq_one_letter_code
_entity_poly.pdbx_strand_id
1 'polypeptide(L)'
;MELDIVVWFVYVGLWISRITETNWRLFLREDLYSELKELVPEYQERVKKLKKDHGSVELGKITVDMKAYDRVPREILWKALEKKGVRVAYIRAIQDMYDRVSTSVRTQGGESDDFPITIGLHQGSTLSPYLFTLILDVLTEQIQEIAPRCMLFADDIVLLGESREELNERLETWRRALETHGFRLSRSKSEYMECKFNKRRRVSNSEVKIGDHIIPQVTRFKYLGSVIQDDGEIEGDVNHRIQAGWMKWRKASGVLCDAKVPIKLKGKFYRTAVRPAILYGTECWAVKSQHENKVGVAEMRMLRWMCGKTRQDKIRNEAIRERVGVAPIVEKMVENRLRWFGHVERRPVDSVVRRVDQMERRQTIRGRGRPKKTIREVIKKDLEINGLDRSMVLGGMRGMTALVWLGSAVDPDEGIRFRGMSIPECQKKLPGAFPGGEPLPEAVLWLLLTGKIPSKAQVDSLSKELRSRATIPDYAYKAIDALPVSAHPMTQFTTGVMALQVQSEFQKAYEGGIAKARYWEPTYEDTMNLIARLPAIAAYIYRRKYKDGKIIPLDDSLDYGANYAHMLGFDDPEMLEFMRLYISIHSDHEGGNVSSHTAHLVASPLSDPYLAFAAALNGLAGPLHGLANQEVLRWIRSIVAEFGTPNISTEQLADYINKTLSRGQVVPGYGHGVLRQTDPRYTCQREFALKHLPNDPYFQLVSKIKEVVPPILTKLGKVKNPWPNVDAHSGVLLNYYGLTEENYYTVLFGVSRSFGVGPQLIWDRALGMPLERPKSVTLEKLEQLVAKSS
;
A
#
# COMPACT_ATOMS: atom_id res chain seq x y z
N MET A 1 -14.33 -37.05 14.59
CA MET A 1 -13.84 -38.06 13.61
C MET A 1 -14.95 -38.54 12.69
N GLU A 2 -14.99 -37.82 11.58
CA GLU A 2 -15.43 -38.11 10.20
C GLU A 2 -16.92 -38.06 9.82
N LEU A 3 -17.12 -37.41 8.66
CA LEU A 3 -18.22 -36.57 8.18
C LEU A 3 -18.44 -36.84 6.68
N ASP A 4 -19.69 -36.78 6.22
CA ASP A 4 -20.20 -36.43 4.86
C ASP A 4 -21.75 -36.55 4.89
N ILE A 5 -22.65 -35.91 4.11
CA ILE A 5 -22.65 -35.07 2.89
C ILE A 5 -23.99 -34.28 2.80
N VAL A 6 -24.02 -33.28 1.90
CA VAL A 6 -25.06 -32.27 1.53
C VAL A 6 -26.06 -32.75 0.44
N VAL A 7 -27.29 -32.20 0.34
CA VAL A 7 -28.09 -32.10 -0.92
C VAL A 7 -28.95 -30.80 -1.04
N TRP A 8 -29.14 -30.35 -2.29
CA TRP A 8 -29.72 -29.11 -2.89
C TRP A 8 -31.23 -29.12 -3.20
N PHE A 9 -31.82 -27.96 -3.58
CA PHE A 9 -32.75 -27.85 -4.74
C PHE A 9 -32.74 -26.49 -5.48
N VAL A 10 -33.03 -26.57 -6.78
CA VAL A 10 -32.98 -25.58 -7.89
C VAL A 10 -34.38 -25.12 -8.26
N TYR A 11 -34.57 -23.88 -8.76
CA TYR A 11 -35.52 -23.63 -9.86
C TYR A 11 -35.06 -22.52 -10.84
N VAL A 12 -34.68 -22.98 -12.04
CA VAL A 12 -35.03 -22.54 -13.41
C VAL A 12 -35.44 -21.07 -13.65
N GLY A 13 -34.58 -20.33 -14.37
CA GLY A 13 -34.70 -20.14 -15.82
C GLY A 13 -35.91 -19.42 -16.45
N LEU A 14 -35.63 -18.18 -16.88
CA LEU A 14 -36.05 -17.52 -18.14
C LEU A 14 -37.50 -17.03 -18.34
N TRP A 15 -37.63 -15.69 -18.38
CA TRP A 15 -38.41 -15.02 -19.41
C TRP A 15 -37.78 -13.68 -19.85
N ILE A 16 -36.99 -13.77 -20.92
CA ILE A 16 -36.98 -12.96 -22.16
C ILE A 16 -37.37 -11.47 -22.07
N SER A 17 -36.36 -10.60 -22.25
CA SER A 17 -36.23 -9.68 -23.40
C SER A 17 -37.53 -9.19 -24.09
N ARG A 18 -38.07 -8.05 -23.64
CA ARG A 18 -38.58 -6.95 -24.51
C ARG A 18 -39.12 -5.84 -23.61
N ILE A 19 -38.43 -4.70 -23.56
CA ILE A 19 -38.95 -3.34 -23.78
C ILE A 19 -37.71 -2.49 -24.04
N THR A 20 -37.47 -2.24 -25.31
CA THR A 20 -36.65 -1.14 -25.81
C THR A 20 -37.63 -0.13 -26.38
N GLU A 21 -37.72 1.06 -25.77
CA GLU A 21 -37.98 2.35 -26.43
C GLU A 21 -38.23 3.43 -25.37
N THR A 22 -37.16 4.06 -24.87
CA THR A 22 -37.13 5.50 -24.52
C THR A 22 -35.71 5.90 -24.11
N ASN A 23 -34.97 6.46 -25.07
CA ASN A 23 -34.11 7.66 -24.94
C ASN A 23 -33.06 7.66 -26.05
N TRP A 24 -33.48 8.09 -27.23
CA TRP A 24 -32.58 8.77 -28.15
C TRP A 24 -32.47 10.22 -27.64
N ARG A 25 -31.26 10.62 -27.24
CA ARG A 25 -30.71 11.98 -27.03
C ARG A 25 -29.67 11.88 -25.93
N LEU A 26 -28.41 11.73 -26.32
CA LEU A 26 -27.22 12.25 -25.64
C LEU A 26 -26.04 12.00 -26.60
N PHE A 27 -26.03 12.74 -27.71
CA PHE A 27 -24.81 13.01 -28.44
C PHE A 27 -24.36 14.42 -28.07
N LEU A 28 -23.08 14.53 -27.73
CA LEU A 28 -22.27 15.75 -27.66
C LEU A 28 -22.51 16.68 -26.46
N ARG A 29 -22.00 16.26 -25.29
CA ARG A 29 -21.31 17.17 -24.37
C ARG A 29 -19.98 16.54 -23.98
N GLU A 30 -18.91 17.03 -24.59
CA GLU A 30 -17.53 16.65 -24.28
C GLU A 30 -17.03 17.49 -23.09
N ASP A 31 -17.69 17.41 -21.93
CA ASP A 31 -17.21 18.05 -20.70
C ASP A 31 -16.40 17.07 -19.83
N LEU A 32 -15.45 17.63 -19.06
CA LEU A 32 -14.47 16.86 -18.30
C LEU A 32 -15.12 15.95 -17.25
N TYR A 33 -16.21 16.41 -16.62
CA TYR A 33 -16.96 15.63 -15.64
C TYR A 33 -17.61 14.39 -16.26
N SER A 34 -18.21 14.53 -17.45
CA SER A 34 -18.85 13.42 -18.16
C SER A 34 -17.85 12.32 -18.53
N GLU A 35 -16.66 12.70 -19.00
CA GLU A 35 -15.55 11.76 -19.27
C GLU A 35 -15.10 11.01 -18.02
N LEU A 36 -14.96 11.70 -16.88
CA LEU A 36 -14.61 11.05 -15.61
C LEU A 36 -15.71 10.09 -15.14
N LYS A 37 -16.98 10.44 -15.31
CA LYS A 37 -18.12 9.59 -14.94
C LYS A 37 -18.11 8.26 -15.68
N GLU A 38 -17.60 8.22 -16.91
CA GLU A 38 -17.40 6.99 -17.69
C GLU A 38 -16.17 6.20 -17.23
N LEU A 39 -15.05 6.88 -16.93
CA LEU A 39 -13.78 6.24 -16.58
C LEU A 39 -13.75 5.68 -15.14
N VAL A 40 -14.37 6.36 -14.18
CA VAL A 40 -14.30 6.01 -12.75
C VAL A 40 -14.77 4.57 -12.48
N PRO A 41 -15.92 4.09 -13.00
CA PRO A 41 -16.36 2.70 -12.80
C PRO A 41 -15.35 1.66 -13.32
N GLU A 42 -14.72 1.90 -14.48
CA GLU A 42 -13.73 1.00 -15.05
C GLU A 42 -12.51 0.86 -14.12
N TYR A 43 -11.99 1.99 -13.65
CA TYR A 43 -10.84 2.04 -12.74
C TYR A 43 -11.17 1.45 -11.36
N GLN A 44 -12.37 1.67 -10.84
CA GLN A 44 -12.85 1.03 -9.62
C GLN A 44 -12.86 -0.50 -9.78
N GLU A 45 -13.35 -1.03 -10.89
CA GLU A 45 -13.32 -2.48 -11.15
C GLU A 45 -11.90 -3.01 -11.33
N ARG A 46 -10.99 -2.26 -11.97
CA ARG A 46 -9.57 -2.61 -12.07
C ARG A 46 -8.91 -2.72 -10.68
N VAL A 47 -9.13 -1.74 -9.81
CA VAL A 47 -8.61 -1.76 -8.43
C VAL A 47 -9.27 -2.85 -7.58
N LYS A 48 -10.59 -3.06 -7.70
CA LYS A 48 -11.28 -4.17 -7.03
C LYS A 48 -10.72 -5.52 -7.50
N LYS A 49 -10.45 -5.68 -8.79
CA LYS A 49 -9.82 -6.88 -9.35
C LYS A 49 -8.39 -7.06 -8.82
N LEU A 50 -7.58 -6.01 -8.77
CA LEU A 50 -6.25 -6.05 -8.15
C LEU A 50 -6.32 -6.40 -6.66
N LYS A 51 -7.21 -5.78 -5.89
CA LYS A 51 -7.44 -6.11 -4.46
C LYS A 51 -7.97 -7.54 -4.27
N LYS A 52 -8.78 -8.05 -5.19
CA LYS A 52 -9.26 -9.44 -5.17
C LYS A 52 -8.17 -10.44 -5.54
N ASP A 53 -7.30 -10.10 -6.47
CA ASP A 53 -6.24 -10.97 -6.96
C ASP A 53 -4.99 -10.90 -6.04
N HIS A 54 -4.81 -9.80 -5.29
CA HIS A 54 -3.62 -9.52 -4.49
C HIS A 54 -3.84 -9.05 -3.05
N GLY A 55 -5.02 -8.56 -2.66
CA GLY A 55 -5.20 -7.70 -1.47
C GLY A 55 -5.95 -8.28 -0.26
N SER A 56 -6.59 -9.45 -0.31
CA SER A 56 -7.23 -10.02 0.90
C SER A 56 -7.43 -11.53 0.81
N VAL A 57 -6.82 -12.26 1.75
CA VAL A 57 -7.26 -13.60 2.17
C VAL A 57 -8.26 -13.36 3.29
N GLU A 58 -9.53 -13.64 3.06
CA GLU A 58 -10.46 -13.89 4.17
C GLU A 58 -9.96 -15.13 4.92
N LEU A 59 -9.63 -14.95 6.19
CA LEU A 59 -9.48 -16.07 7.11
C LEU A 59 -10.86 -16.70 7.27
N GLY A 60 -11.05 -17.85 6.61
CA GLY A 60 -12.28 -18.61 6.62
C GLY A 60 -12.74 -18.89 8.05
N LYS A 61 -14.06 -18.81 8.26
CA LYS A 61 -14.75 -19.38 9.41
C LYS A 61 -14.35 -20.85 9.54
N ILE A 62 -13.70 -21.20 10.65
CA ILE A 62 -13.42 -22.57 11.05
C ILE A 62 -14.56 -23.01 11.97
N THR A 63 -15.40 -23.92 11.49
CA THR A 63 -16.22 -24.79 12.34
C THR A 63 -15.36 -25.96 12.80
N VAL A 64 -15.22 -26.14 14.10
CA VAL A 64 -14.44 -27.23 14.74
C VAL A 64 -15.36 -28.42 15.03
N ASP A 65 -14.87 -29.63 14.72
CA ASP A 65 -15.54 -30.94 14.88
C ASP A 65 -15.81 -31.27 16.37
N MET A 66 -16.98 -31.87 16.65
CA MET A 66 -17.64 -31.96 17.96
C MET A 66 -17.58 -33.38 18.55
N LYS A 67 -16.43 -33.83 19.04
CA LYS A 67 -16.37 -35.14 19.75
C LYS A 67 -15.87 -35.09 21.20
N ALA A 68 -15.31 -33.97 21.66
CA ALA A 68 -14.85 -33.80 23.04
C ALA A 68 -15.94 -33.21 23.97
N TYR A 69 -17.01 -32.64 23.41
CA TYR A 69 -18.04 -31.92 24.16
C TYR A 69 -18.96 -32.84 24.96
N ASP A 70 -19.15 -34.08 24.55
CA ASP A 70 -20.22 -34.95 25.07
C ASP A 70 -19.97 -35.51 26.48
N ARG A 71 -18.77 -35.29 27.02
CA ARG A 71 -18.32 -35.92 28.28
C ARG A 71 -17.94 -34.95 29.38
N VAL A 72 -18.12 -33.65 29.16
CA VAL A 72 -17.77 -32.61 30.14
C VAL A 72 -18.72 -32.67 31.35
N PRO A 73 -18.23 -32.88 32.58
CA PRO A 73 -19.07 -32.81 33.78
C PRO A 73 -19.53 -31.37 34.04
N ARG A 74 -20.86 -31.15 34.10
CA ARG A 74 -21.44 -29.80 34.25
C ARG A 74 -21.09 -29.14 35.59
N GLU A 75 -20.89 -29.92 36.66
CA GLU A 75 -20.44 -29.37 37.95
C GLU A 75 -19.06 -28.70 37.87
N ILE A 76 -18.16 -29.27 37.08
CA ILE A 76 -16.82 -28.72 36.85
C ILE A 76 -16.92 -27.43 36.03
N LEU A 77 -17.85 -27.37 35.07
CA LEU A 77 -18.11 -26.17 34.27
C LEU A 77 -18.49 -24.97 35.15
N TRP A 78 -19.40 -25.17 36.10
CA TRP A 78 -19.86 -24.10 36.99
C TRP A 78 -18.74 -23.58 37.87
N LYS A 79 -18.01 -24.50 38.52
CA LYS A 79 -16.83 -24.17 39.34
C LYS A 79 -15.75 -23.46 38.54
N ALA A 80 -15.54 -23.84 37.28
CA ALA A 80 -14.56 -23.23 36.40
C ALA A 80 -14.93 -21.77 36.05
N LEU A 81 -16.21 -21.50 35.75
CA LEU A 81 -16.71 -20.15 35.49
C LEU A 81 -16.58 -19.24 36.72
N GLU A 82 -16.92 -19.76 37.91
CA GLU A 82 -16.74 -19.05 39.18
C GLU A 82 -15.27 -18.72 39.43
N LYS A 83 -14.37 -19.70 39.27
CA LYS A 83 -12.93 -19.52 39.48
C LYS A 83 -12.32 -18.48 38.54
N LYS A 84 -12.81 -18.37 37.30
CA LYS A 84 -12.37 -17.35 36.32
C LYS A 84 -13.06 -16.00 36.50
N GLY A 85 -13.87 -15.81 37.55
CA GLY A 85 -14.48 -14.54 37.89
C GLY A 85 -15.63 -14.13 36.96
N VAL A 86 -16.26 -15.08 36.27
CA VAL A 86 -17.44 -14.80 35.46
C VAL A 86 -18.57 -14.34 36.38
N ARG A 87 -19.22 -13.21 36.08
CA ARG A 87 -20.29 -12.68 36.93
C ARG A 87 -21.41 -13.70 37.07
N VAL A 88 -21.93 -13.83 38.29
CA VAL A 88 -23.00 -14.80 38.64
C VAL A 88 -24.21 -14.71 37.70
N ALA A 89 -24.58 -13.52 37.23
CA ALA A 89 -25.67 -13.36 36.27
C ALA A 89 -25.44 -14.13 34.96
N TYR A 90 -24.21 -14.14 34.43
CA TYR A 90 -23.87 -14.92 33.23
C TYR A 90 -23.77 -16.40 33.54
N ILE A 91 -23.27 -16.79 34.72
CA ILE A 91 -23.24 -18.20 35.12
C ILE A 91 -24.65 -18.76 35.18
N ARG A 92 -25.61 -18.02 35.78
CA ARG A 92 -27.02 -18.39 35.82
C ARG A 92 -27.62 -18.50 34.42
N ALA A 93 -27.39 -17.51 33.56
CA ALA A 93 -27.88 -17.56 32.18
C ALA A 93 -27.34 -18.77 31.41
N ILE A 94 -26.07 -19.16 31.64
CA ILE A 94 -25.50 -20.37 31.05
C ILE A 94 -26.17 -21.60 31.70
N GLN A 95 -26.30 -21.67 33.03
CA GLN A 95 -26.97 -22.77 33.72
C GLN A 95 -28.39 -23.00 33.20
N ASP A 96 -29.15 -21.93 32.99
CA ASP A 96 -30.51 -21.97 32.43
C ASP A 96 -30.53 -22.59 31.03
N MET A 97 -29.51 -22.35 30.20
CA MET A 97 -29.38 -23.00 28.89
C MET A 97 -29.23 -24.52 29.04
N TYR A 98 -28.59 -25.00 30.10
CA TYR A 98 -28.31 -26.42 30.33
C TYR A 98 -29.36 -27.11 31.23
N ASP A 99 -30.34 -26.38 31.78
CA ASP A 99 -31.38 -26.97 32.64
C ASP A 99 -32.41 -27.75 31.80
N ARG A 100 -32.84 -28.90 32.32
CA ARG A 100 -33.89 -29.78 31.73
C ARG A 100 -33.75 -30.10 30.22
N VAL A 101 -32.52 -30.15 29.71
CA VAL A 101 -32.26 -30.45 28.29
C VAL A 101 -32.50 -31.95 27.99
N SER A 102 -33.29 -32.25 26.95
CA SER A 102 -33.49 -33.59 26.38
C SER A 102 -33.04 -33.65 24.91
N THR A 103 -32.84 -34.85 24.39
CA THR A 103 -32.55 -35.11 22.97
C THR A 103 -33.18 -36.42 22.51
N SER A 104 -33.42 -36.55 21.21
CA SER A 104 -33.78 -37.78 20.52
C SER A 104 -32.69 -38.16 19.49
N VAL A 105 -32.68 -39.40 19.02
CA VAL A 105 -31.76 -39.89 17.98
C VAL A 105 -32.57 -40.40 16.79
N ARG A 106 -32.32 -39.83 15.61
CA ARG A 106 -32.92 -40.30 14.35
C ARG A 106 -32.08 -41.40 13.72
N THR A 107 -32.67 -42.57 13.56
CA THR A 107 -32.05 -43.74 12.90
C THR A 107 -32.80 -44.07 11.60
N GLN A 108 -32.28 -45.04 10.82
CA GLN A 108 -33.01 -45.55 9.65
C GLN A 108 -34.36 -46.21 10.01
N GLY A 109 -34.58 -46.55 11.28
CA GLY A 109 -35.83 -47.14 11.78
C GLY A 109 -36.81 -46.12 12.40
N GLY A 110 -36.52 -44.81 12.37
CA GLY A 110 -37.34 -43.77 12.99
C GLY A 110 -36.60 -42.95 14.04
N GLU A 111 -37.33 -42.04 14.68
CA GLU A 111 -36.83 -41.18 15.76
C GLU A 111 -37.04 -41.87 17.11
N SER A 112 -36.01 -41.85 17.98
CA SER A 112 -36.13 -42.40 19.33
C SER A 112 -37.02 -41.52 20.22
N ASP A 113 -37.45 -42.08 21.34
CA ASP A 113 -37.99 -41.27 22.44
C ASP A 113 -36.95 -40.27 22.96
N ASP A 114 -37.45 -39.18 23.55
CA ASP A 114 -36.64 -38.17 24.20
C ASP A 114 -35.97 -38.73 25.46
N PHE A 115 -34.67 -38.49 25.61
CA PHE A 115 -33.93 -38.80 26.83
C PHE A 115 -33.15 -37.57 27.34
N PRO A 116 -32.97 -37.43 28.67
CA PRO A 116 -32.31 -36.27 29.25
C PRO A 116 -30.79 -36.27 29.01
N ILE A 117 -30.23 -35.09 28.75
CA ILE A 117 -28.79 -34.87 28.70
C ILE A 117 -28.33 -34.24 30.01
N THR A 118 -27.56 -34.99 30.81
CA THR A 118 -27.02 -34.53 32.10
C THR A 118 -25.51 -34.23 32.08
N ILE A 119 -24.81 -34.64 31.02
CA ILE A 119 -23.36 -34.47 30.84
C ILE A 119 -23.07 -33.89 29.46
N GLY A 120 -21.98 -33.13 29.35
CA GLY A 120 -21.51 -32.56 28.10
C GLY A 120 -21.96 -31.13 27.81
N LEU A 121 -21.33 -30.53 26.79
CA LEU A 121 -21.61 -29.19 26.28
C LEU A 121 -22.56 -29.25 25.07
N HIS A 122 -23.34 -28.20 24.82
CA HIS A 122 -24.26 -28.15 23.69
C HIS A 122 -23.54 -28.28 22.35
N GLN A 123 -23.80 -29.36 21.63
CA GLN A 123 -23.38 -29.47 20.24
C GLN A 123 -24.10 -28.39 19.40
N GLY A 124 -23.45 -27.88 18.37
CA GLY A 124 -23.93 -26.76 17.54
C GLY A 124 -23.75 -25.37 18.15
N SER A 125 -23.56 -25.24 19.47
CA SER A 125 -23.44 -23.94 20.14
C SER A 125 -22.09 -23.27 19.88
N THR A 126 -22.13 -21.98 19.58
CA THR A 126 -20.94 -21.13 19.45
C THR A 126 -20.21 -20.92 20.78
N LEU A 127 -20.90 -21.14 21.91
CA LEU A 127 -20.36 -20.96 23.26
C LEU A 127 -19.56 -22.20 23.74
N SER A 128 -19.95 -23.40 23.33
CA SER A 128 -19.35 -24.66 23.79
C SER A 128 -17.83 -24.76 23.62
N PRO A 129 -17.21 -24.35 22.48
CA PRO A 129 -15.75 -24.38 22.36
C PRO A 129 -15.02 -23.53 23.40
N TYR A 130 -15.61 -22.38 23.76
CA TYR A 130 -15.06 -21.48 24.77
C TYR A 130 -15.17 -22.09 26.17
N LEU A 131 -16.33 -22.65 26.51
CA LEU A 131 -16.55 -23.33 27.79
C LEU A 131 -15.60 -24.52 27.97
N PHE A 132 -15.40 -25.32 26.92
CA PHE A 132 -14.47 -26.44 26.94
C PHE A 132 -13.03 -26.00 27.22
N THR A 133 -12.58 -24.95 26.54
CA THR A 133 -11.23 -24.40 26.71
C THR A 133 -11.05 -23.85 28.13
N LEU A 134 -12.07 -23.17 28.67
CA LEU A 134 -12.04 -22.61 30.02
C LEU A 134 -11.93 -23.70 31.09
N ILE A 135 -12.67 -24.81 30.94
CA ILE A 135 -12.55 -25.96 31.83
C ILE A 135 -11.14 -26.55 31.78
N LEU A 136 -10.62 -26.82 30.58
CA LEU A 136 -9.26 -27.36 30.44
C LEU A 136 -8.23 -26.43 31.07
N ASP A 137 -8.36 -25.12 30.87
CA ASP A 137 -7.48 -24.13 31.47
C ASP A 137 -7.52 -24.19 33.00
N VAL A 138 -8.71 -24.22 33.61
CA VAL A 138 -8.89 -24.32 35.07
C VAL A 138 -8.34 -25.62 35.65
N LEU A 139 -8.59 -26.75 34.99
CA LEU A 139 -8.16 -28.07 35.45
C LEU A 139 -6.65 -28.27 35.36
N THR A 140 -6.01 -27.59 34.41
CA THR A 140 -4.58 -27.75 34.13
C THR A 140 -3.73 -26.58 34.61
N GLU A 141 -4.34 -25.52 35.16
CA GLU A 141 -3.68 -24.26 35.56
C GLU A 141 -2.40 -24.45 36.39
N GLN A 142 -2.37 -25.44 37.29
CA GLN A 142 -1.22 -25.71 38.17
C GLN A 142 -0.11 -26.53 37.51
N ILE A 143 -0.42 -27.22 36.41
CA ILE A 143 0.51 -28.12 35.70
C ILE A 143 0.89 -27.58 34.31
N GLN A 144 0.24 -26.51 33.85
CA GLN A 144 0.59 -25.83 32.62
C GLN A 144 1.97 -25.19 32.76
N GLU A 145 2.85 -25.56 31.84
CA GLU A 145 4.14 -24.90 31.69
C GLU A 145 4.11 -23.88 30.56
N ILE A 146 5.06 -22.96 30.62
CA ILE A 146 5.24 -21.94 29.59
C ILE A 146 5.58 -22.62 28.25
N ALA A 147 4.87 -22.20 27.19
CA ALA A 147 5.17 -22.64 25.83
C ALA A 147 6.65 -22.39 25.47
N PRO A 148 7.30 -23.40 24.85
CA PRO A 148 6.71 -24.50 24.12
C PRO A 148 6.69 -25.79 24.94
N ARG A 149 7.09 -25.77 26.22
CA ARG A 149 7.20 -26.99 27.06
C ARG A 149 5.87 -27.71 27.23
N CYS A 150 4.80 -26.92 27.29
CA CYS A 150 3.43 -27.37 27.19
C CYS A 150 2.68 -26.50 26.17
N MET A 151 1.92 -27.11 25.26
CA MET A 151 1.00 -26.42 24.37
C MET A 151 -0.34 -27.15 24.36
N LEU A 152 -1.41 -26.38 24.58
CA LEU A 152 -2.79 -26.87 24.59
C LEU A 152 -3.55 -26.24 23.43
N PHE A 153 -4.21 -27.09 22.64
CA PHE A 153 -5.11 -26.63 21.59
C PHE A 153 -6.35 -27.51 21.53
N ALA A 154 -7.47 -27.01 22.05
CA ALA A 154 -8.69 -27.78 22.22
C ALA A 154 -8.40 -29.12 22.95
N ASP A 155 -8.59 -30.26 22.30
CA ASP A 155 -8.33 -31.61 22.82
C ASP A 155 -6.91 -32.12 22.60
N ASP A 156 -6.05 -31.38 21.89
CA ASP A 156 -4.66 -31.74 21.64
C ASP A 156 -3.71 -31.15 22.70
N ILE A 157 -2.91 -32.02 23.32
CA ILE A 157 -1.89 -31.66 24.33
C ILE A 157 -0.51 -32.03 23.77
N VAL A 158 0.40 -31.07 23.74
CA VAL A 158 1.81 -31.28 23.36
C VAL A 158 2.70 -31.05 24.58
N LEU A 159 3.50 -32.05 24.92
CA LEU A 159 4.50 -32.00 25.99
C LEU A 159 5.89 -32.16 25.39
N LEU A 160 6.81 -31.29 25.78
CA LEU A 160 8.23 -31.39 25.40
C LEU A 160 9.06 -31.74 26.63
N GLY A 161 9.88 -32.80 26.51
CA GLY A 161 10.90 -33.17 27.49
C GLY A 161 12.29 -33.17 26.84
N GLU A 162 13.32 -32.91 27.64
CA GLU A 162 14.72 -33.02 27.22
C GLU A 162 15.20 -34.49 27.22
N SER A 163 14.53 -35.37 27.99
CA SER A 163 14.76 -36.81 28.03
C SER A 163 13.46 -37.62 28.07
N ARG A 164 13.55 -38.95 27.89
CA ARG A 164 12.39 -39.86 27.98
C ARG A 164 11.84 -39.95 29.40
N GLU A 165 12.73 -39.86 30.39
CA GLU A 165 12.40 -39.87 31.81
C GLU A 165 11.61 -38.62 32.17
N GLU A 166 12.07 -37.43 31.77
CA GLU A 166 11.34 -36.17 31.98
C GLU A 166 9.97 -36.21 31.27
N LEU A 167 9.90 -36.78 30.06
CA LEU A 167 8.63 -36.92 29.35
C LEU A 167 7.64 -37.84 30.09
N ASN A 168 8.12 -38.95 30.67
CA ASN A 168 7.29 -39.86 31.48
C ASN A 168 6.78 -39.20 32.76
N GLU A 169 7.62 -38.44 33.47
CA GLU A 169 7.21 -37.68 34.66
C GLU A 169 6.11 -36.65 34.33
N ARG A 170 6.27 -35.95 33.19
CA ARG A 170 5.26 -35.01 32.68
C ARG A 170 3.96 -35.74 32.34
N LEU A 171 4.03 -36.83 31.58
CA LEU A 171 2.85 -37.62 31.20
C LEU A 171 2.07 -38.12 32.42
N GLU A 172 2.76 -38.59 33.46
CA GLU A 172 2.12 -39.07 34.69
C GLU A 172 1.46 -37.92 35.48
N THR A 173 2.11 -36.76 35.53
CA THR A 173 1.53 -35.54 36.15
C THR A 173 0.24 -35.13 35.45
N TRP A 174 0.26 -35.11 34.11
CA TRP A 174 -0.90 -34.80 33.28
C TRP A 174 -2.01 -35.84 33.41
N ARG A 175 -1.66 -37.14 33.45
CA ARG A 175 -2.61 -38.22 33.67
C ARG A 175 -3.34 -38.05 34.99
N ARG A 176 -2.63 -37.86 36.10
CA ARG A 176 -3.24 -37.71 37.43
C ARG A 176 -4.16 -36.49 37.50
N ALA A 177 -3.73 -35.34 36.99
CA ALA A 177 -4.52 -34.12 37.02
C ALA A 177 -5.85 -34.25 36.25
N LEU A 178 -5.81 -34.86 35.07
CA LEU A 178 -6.99 -35.05 34.22
C LEU A 178 -7.90 -36.18 34.73
N GLU A 179 -7.34 -37.33 35.12
CA GLU A 179 -8.13 -38.49 35.57
C GLU A 179 -8.85 -38.25 36.89
N THR A 180 -8.28 -37.44 37.79
CA THR A 180 -8.94 -37.04 39.04
C THR A 180 -10.22 -36.22 38.80
N HIS A 181 -10.35 -35.60 37.62
CA HIS A 181 -11.48 -34.75 37.24
C HIS A 181 -12.35 -35.36 36.12
N GLY A 182 -12.23 -36.68 35.89
CA GLY A 182 -13.06 -37.42 34.94
C GLY A 182 -12.60 -37.38 33.47
N PHE A 183 -11.44 -36.79 33.17
CA PHE A 183 -10.84 -36.78 31.84
C PHE A 183 -9.80 -37.90 31.71
N ARG A 184 -9.67 -38.54 30.53
CA ARG A 184 -8.67 -39.59 30.30
C ARG A 184 -7.81 -39.27 29.08
N LEU A 185 -6.49 -39.48 29.20
CA LEU A 185 -5.58 -39.40 28.06
C LEU A 185 -5.82 -40.58 27.11
N SER A 186 -5.88 -40.30 25.81
CA SER A 186 -6.15 -41.31 24.80
C SER A 186 -4.93 -42.18 24.52
N ARG A 187 -4.92 -43.41 25.03
CA ARG A 187 -3.83 -44.38 24.82
C ARG A 187 -3.59 -44.70 23.34
N SER A 188 -4.66 -44.94 22.57
CA SER A 188 -4.59 -45.34 21.16
C SER A 188 -4.27 -44.21 20.17
N LYS A 189 -4.31 -42.94 20.61
CA LYS A 189 -4.01 -41.77 19.77
C LYS A 189 -2.74 -41.04 20.19
N SER A 190 -2.14 -41.45 21.32
CA SER A 190 -0.91 -40.85 21.80
C SER A 190 0.26 -41.42 21.00
N GLU A 191 1.14 -40.55 20.52
CA GLU A 191 2.38 -40.89 19.82
C GLU A 191 3.49 -40.04 20.43
N TYR A 192 4.74 -40.53 20.41
CA TYR A 192 5.89 -39.69 20.76
C TYR A 192 6.91 -39.67 19.62
N MET A 193 7.59 -38.53 19.46
CA MET A 193 8.63 -38.36 18.45
C MET A 193 9.93 -37.91 19.11
N GLU A 194 11.03 -38.58 18.77
CA GLU A 194 12.36 -38.20 19.25
C GLU A 194 13.11 -37.40 18.17
N CYS A 195 13.28 -36.10 18.39
CA CYS A 195 13.95 -35.24 17.41
C CYS A 195 15.47 -35.50 17.31
N LYS A 196 15.94 -35.85 16.11
CA LYS A 196 17.34 -36.19 15.77
C LYS A 196 18.17 -34.96 15.39
N PHE A 197 18.09 -33.89 16.17
CA PHE A 197 18.83 -32.65 15.85
C PHE A 197 20.33 -32.74 16.15
N ASN A 198 20.76 -33.65 17.04
CA ASN A 198 22.17 -33.86 17.41
C ASN A 198 22.60 -35.32 17.15
N LYS A 199 23.76 -35.50 16.51
CA LYS A 199 24.31 -36.82 16.10
C LYS A 199 24.93 -37.65 17.24
N ARG A 200 25.08 -37.09 18.45
CA ARG A 200 25.57 -37.82 19.64
C ARG A 200 24.46 -37.81 20.70
N ARG A 201 23.78 -38.94 20.88
CA ARG A 201 22.94 -39.19 22.06
C ARG A 201 23.29 -40.54 22.65
N ARG A 202 23.34 -40.60 23.98
CA ARG A 202 23.29 -41.84 24.75
C ARG A 202 21.94 -42.50 24.46
N VAL A 203 21.95 -43.76 24.06
CA VAL A 203 20.73 -44.56 23.94
C VAL A 203 20.21 -44.76 25.36
N SER A 204 19.12 -44.07 25.72
CA SER A 204 18.36 -44.41 26.92
C SER A 204 17.48 -45.61 26.58
N ASN A 205 17.54 -46.66 27.40
CA ASN A 205 16.69 -47.84 27.29
C ASN A 205 15.28 -47.63 27.87
N SER A 206 14.97 -46.43 28.36
CA SER A 206 13.67 -46.12 28.94
C SER A 206 12.57 -46.08 27.86
N GLU A 207 11.46 -46.74 28.14
CA GLU A 207 10.23 -46.72 27.33
C GLU A 207 9.34 -45.55 27.75
N VAL A 208 8.60 -44.94 26.81
CA VAL A 208 7.64 -43.86 27.09
C VAL A 208 6.25 -44.46 27.31
N LYS A 209 5.60 -44.19 28.45
CA LYS A 209 4.35 -44.85 28.85
C LYS A 209 3.30 -43.90 29.46
N ILE A 210 2.02 -44.26 29.32
CA ILE A 210 0.90 -43.70 30.10
C ILE A 210 0.31 -44.82 30.95
N GLY A 211 0.55 -44.78 32.26
CA GLY A 211 0.32 -45.94 33.13
C GLY A 211 1.11 -47.14 32.61
N ASP A 212 0.42 -48.26 32.39
CA ASP A 212 1.06 -49.49 31.86
C ASP A 212 1.16 -49.54 30.32
N HIS A 213 0.64 -48.53 29.61
CA HIS A 213 0.60 -48.55 28.14
C HIS A 213 1.81 -47.86 27.52
N ILE A 214 2.55 -48.60 26.67
CA ILE A 214 3.69 -48.08 25.90
C ILE A 214 3.19 -47.23 24.73
N ILE A 215 3.63 -45.97 24.66
CA ILE A 215 3.30 -45.06 23.55
C ILE A 215 4.18 -45.43 22.33
N PRO A 216 3.61 -45.53 21.11
CA PRO A 216 4.38 -45.76 19.90
C PRO A 216 5.30 -44.59 19.55
N GLN A 217 6.55 -44.90 19.17
CA GLN A 217 7.50 -43.94 18.61
C GLN A 217 7.24 -43.71 17.12
N VAL A 218 7.15 -42.45 16.69
CA VAL A 218 7.01 -42.06 15.29
C VAL A 218 8.16 -41.20 14.80
N THR A 219 8.40 -41.18 13.49
CA THR A 219 9.40 -40.31 12.83
C THR A 219 8.79 -39.04 12.24
N ARG A 220 7.45 -39.03 12.11
CA ARG A 220 6.67 -37.87 11.71
C ARG A 220 5.30 -37.93 12.39
N PHE A 221 4.75 -36.78 12.75
CA PHE A 221 3.39 -36.68 13.26
C PHE A 221 2.66 -35.50 12.63
N LYS A 222 1.33 -35.61 12.54
CA LYS A 222 0.48 -34.54 12.03
C LYS A 222 -0.11 -33.77 13.21
N TYR A 223 0.18 -32.47 13.28
CA TYR A 223 -0.33 -31.58 14.32
C TYR A 223 -0.97 -30.34 13.71
N LEU A 224 -2.22 -30.07 14.08
CA LEU A 224 -3.03 -28.95 13.56
C LEU A 224 -2.99 -28.84 12.02
N GLY A 225 -2.98 -30.01 11.38
CA GLY A 225 -2.92 -30.13 9.92
C GLY A 225 -1.51 -30.22 9.33
N SER A 226 -0.45 -29.80 10.03
CA SER A 226 0.93 -29.79 9.51
C SER A 226 1.72 -31.03 9.91
N VAL A 227 2.61 -31.49 9.04
CA VAL A 227 3.47 -32.65 9.30
C VAL A 227 4.81 -32.20 9.87
N ILE A 228 5.12 -32.64 11.07
CA ILE A 228 6.40 -32.39 11.74
C ILE A 228 7.26 -33.65 11.63
N GLN A 229 8.55 -33.50 11.33
CA GLN A 229 9.51 -34.60 11.15
C GLN A 229 10.60 -34.59 12.22
N ASP A 230 11.10 -35.77 12.58
CA ASP A 230 12.14 -35.97 13.59
C ASP A 230 13.49 -35.33 13.21
N ASP A 231 13.74 -35.15 11.91
CA ASP A 231 14.92 -34.49 11.37
C ASP A 231 14.75 -32.97 11.20
N GLY A 232 13.56 -32.42 11.37
CA GLY A 232 13.27 -30.99 11.18
C GLY A 232 13.30 -30.51 9.73
N GLU A 233 13.35 -31.42 8.75
CA GLU A 233 13.10 -31.07 7.35
C GLU A 233 11.60 -30.83 7.11
N ILE A 234 11.26 -30.12 6.04
CA ILE A 234 9.86 -29.77 5.72
C ILE A 234 9.29 -30.59 4.55
N GLU A 235 10.06 -31.52 3.99
CA GLU A 235 9.67 -32.29 2.80
C GLU A 235 8.37 -33.06 3.02
N GLY A 236 8.16 -33.64 4.21
CA GLY A 236 6.91 -34.31 4.57
C GLY A 236 5.71 -33.37 4.51
N ASP A 237 5.83 -32.15 5.05
CA ASP A 237 4.75 -31.16 5.06
C ASP A 237 4.49 -30.58 3.66
N VAL A 238 5.54 -30.32 2.88
CA VAL A 238 5.43 -29.87 1.48
C VAL A 238 4.59 -30.87 0.67
N ASN A 239 4.90 -32.17 0.79
CA ASN A 239 4.15 -33.22 0.11
C ASN A 239 2.72 -33.31 0.63
N HIS A 240 2.51 -33.22 1.95
CA HIS A 240 1.19 -33.23 2.55
C HIS A 240 0.31 -32.08 2.04
N ARG A 241 0.85 -30.85 1.96
CA ARG A 241 0.12 -29.67 1.46
C ARG A 241 -0.18 -29.73 -0.02
N ILE A 242 0.75 -30.24 -0.83
CA ILE A 242 0.49 -30.49 -2.25
C ILE A 242 -0.65 -31.51 -2.41
N GLN A 243 -0.67 -32.58 -1.62
CA GLN A 243 -1.75 -33.56 -1.65
C GLN A 243 -3.09 -32.98 -1.16
N ALA A 244 -3.07 -32.15 -0.12
CA ALA A 244 -4.27 -31.44 0.35
C ALA A 244 -4.85 -30.53 -0.75
N GLY A 245 -3.99 -29.81 -1.46
CA GLY A 245 -4.37 -29.06 -2.66
C GLY A 245 -4.98 -29.94 -3.74
N TRP A 246 -4.34 -31.06 -4.08
CA TRP A 246 -4.87 -32.01 -5.06
C TRP A 246 -6.21 -32.61 -4.63
N MET A 247 -6.41 -32.91 -3.36
CA MET A 247 -7.69 -33.41 -2.83
C MET A 247 -8.79 -32.39 -3.07
N LYS A 248 -8.56 -31.11 -2.75
CA LYS A 248 -9.53 -30.03 -3.02
C LYS A 248 -9.77 -29.83 -4.51
N TRP A 249 -8.72 -29.94 -5.32
CA TRP A 249 -8.83 -29.83 -6.78
C TRP A 249 -9.63 -31.00 -7.39
N ARG A 250 -9.34 -32.24 -6.98
CA ARG A 250 -10.03 -33.46 -7.46
C ARG A 250 -11.50 -33.48 -7.09
N LYS A 251 -11.87 -33.03 -5.89
CA LYS A 251 -13.29 -32.91 -5.49
C LYS A 251 -14.10 -32.00 -6.43
N ALA A 252 -13.44 -31.09 -7.14
CA ALA A 252 -14.07 -30.18 -8.09
C ALA A 252 -13.66 -30.43 -9.55
N SER A 253 -13.01 -31.57 -9.86
CA SER A 253 -12.51 -31.84 -11.21
C SER A 253 -13.61 -31.83 -12.27
N GLY A 254 -14.82 -32.28 -11.93
CA GLY A 254 -15.98 -32.25 -12.83
C GLY A 254 -16.31 -30.84 -13.34
N VAL A 255 -16.11 -29.80 -12.52
CA VAL A 255 -16.33 -28.38 -12.89
C VAL A 255 -15.05 -27.76 -13.46
N LEU A 256 -13.91 -28.09 -12.86
CA LEU A 256 -12.61 -27.53 -13.23
C LEU A 256 -12.11 -28.01 -14.59
N CYS A 257 -12.50 -29.21 -15.03
CA CYS A 257 -12.14 -29.77 -16.32
C CYS A 257 -13.21 -29.57 -17.39
N ASP A 258 -14.42 -29.11 -17.05
CA ASP A 258 -15.49 -28.86 -18.03
C ASP A 258 -15.13 -27.67 -18.93
N ALA A 259 -15.15 -27.88 -20.25
CA ALA A 259 -14.88 -26.85 -21.24
C ALA A 259 -15.93 -25.72 -21.26
N LYS A 260 -17.16 -25.98 -20.79
CA LYS A 260 -18.26 -25.01 -20.72
C LYS A 260 -18.08 -24.00 -19.58
N VAL A 261 -17.31 -24.35 -18.56
CA VAL A 261 -17.09 -23.48 -17.40
C VAL A 261 -16.07 -22.39 -17.75
N PRO A 262 -16.40 -21.10 -17.55
CA PRO A 262 -15.48 -20.01 -17.86
C PRO A 262 -14.14 -20.14 -17.13
N ILE A 263 -13.04 -19.97 -17.85
CA ILE A 263 -11.68 -20.14 -17.30
C ILE A 263 -11.37 -19.23 -16.11
N LYS A 264 -11.94 -18.02 -16.09
CA LYS A 264 -11.82 -17.08 -14.97
C LYS A 264 -12.54 -17.58 -13.72
N LEU A 265 -13.64 -18.31 -13.87
CA LEU A 265 -14.37 -18.92 -12.74
C LEU A 265 -13.57 -20.10 -12.16
N LYS A 266 -12.95 -20.93 -13.02
CA LYS A 266 -12.00 -21.98 -12.61
C LYS A 266 -10.83 -21.39 -11.82
N GLY A 267 -10.29 -20.27 -12.30
CA GLY A 267 -9.25 -19.52 -11.60
C GLY A 267 -9.69 -19.00 -10.24
N LYS A 268 -10.92 -18.49 -10.12
CA LYS A 268 -11.50 -18.06 -8.83
C LYS A 268 -11.55 -19.24 -7.86
N PHE A 269 -12.07 -20.39 -8.28
CA PHE A 269 -12.14 -21.59 -7.45
C PHE A 269 -10.75 -22.02 -6.96
N TYR A 270 -9.76 -22.04 -7.86
CA TYR A 270 -8.39 -22.35 -7.47
C TYR A 270 -7.88 -21.42 -6.37
N ARG A 271 -8.10 -20.10 -6.50
CA ARG A 271 -7.67 -19.11 -5.50
C ARG A 271 -8.39 -19.27 -4.15
N THR A 272 -9.65 -19.68 -4.15
CA THR A 272 -10.48 -19.72 -2.93
C THR A 272 -10.45 -21.06 -2.20
N ALA A 273 -10.24 -22.18 -2.90
CA ALA A 273 -10.35 -23.52 -2.31
C ALA A 273 -9.07 -24.34 -2.39
N VAL A 274 -8.32 -24.25 -3.49
CA VAL A 274 -7.15 -25.11 -3.74
C VAL A 274 -5.87 -24.47 -3.19
N ARG A 275 -5.59 -23.23 -3.58
CA ARG A 275 -4.39 -22.50 -3.15
C ARG A 275 -4.31 -22.36 -1.63
N PRO A 276 -5.37 -22.00 -0.88
CA PRO A 276 -5.28 -21.90 0.57
C PRO A 276 -4.93 -23.24 1.24
N ALA A 277 -5.39 -24.37 0.69
CA ALA A 277 -5.05 -25.69 1.19
C ALA A 277 -3.55 -26.04 1.00
N ILE A 278 -2.95 -25.55 -0.08
CA ILE A 278 -1.50 -25.68 -0.34
C ILE A 278 -0.68 -24.71 0.53
N LEU A 279 -1.17 -23.48 0.72
CA LEU A 279 -0.44 -22.42 1.42
C LEU A 279 -0.52 -22.48 2.94
N TYR A 280 -1.42 -23.29 3.51
CA TYR A 280 -1.55 -23.42 4.95
C TYR A 280 -0.23 -23.88 5.60
N GLY A 281 0.28 -23.11 6.55
CA GLY A 281 1.49 -23.41 7.32
C GLY A 281 2.81 -23.07 6.60
N THR A 282 2.75 -22.60 5.36
CA THR A 282 3.95 -22.29 4.55
C THR A 282 4.77 -21.12 5.09
N GLU A 283 4.14 -20.23 5.85
CA GLU A 283 4.75 -19.12 6.57
C GLU A 283 5.81 -19.58 7.60
N CYS A 284 5.70 -20.81 8.10
CA CYS A 284 6.64 -21.39 9.07
C CYS A 284 7.74 -22.25 8.42
N TRP A 285 7.79 -22.34 7.09
CA TRP A 285 8.74 -23.19 6.39
C TRP A 285 10.12 -22.57 6.21
N ALA A 286 11.18 -23.33 6.50
CA ALA A 286 12.54 -23.02 6.05
C ALA A 286 12.73 -23.47 4.58
N VAL A 287 12.13 -22.75 3.64
CA VAL A 287 12.00 -23.17 2.23
C VAL A 287 13.35 -23.19 1.48
N LYS A 288 13.64 -24.30 0.78
CA LYS A 288 14.75 -24.45 -0.19
C LYS A 288 14.20 -24.31 -1.62
N SER A 289 15.04 -23.96 -2.60
CA SER A 289 14.61 -23.78 -3.99
C SER A 289 13.92 -25.02 -4.58
N GLN A 290 14.34 -26.22 -4.17
CA GLN A 290 13.68 -27.47 -4.56
C GLN A 290 12.22 -27.55 -4.08
N HIS A 291 11.91 -27.01 -2.90
CA HIS A 291 10.55 -26.99 -2.35
C HIS A 291 9.67 -25.98 -3.11
N GLU A 292 10.20 -24.79 -3.42
CA GLU A 292 9.51 -23.77 -4.25
C GLU A 292 9.17 -24.35 -5.63
N ASN A 293 10.15 -25.00 -6.26
CA ASN A 293 9.96 -25.67 -7.54
C ASN A 293 8.89 -26.76 -7.45
N LYS A 294 8.90 -27.57 -6.40
CA LYS A 294 7.93 -28.65 -6.23
C LYS A 294 6.49 -28.14 -6.09
N VAL A 295 6.29 -27.08 -5.29
CA VAL A 295 4.99 -26.43 -5.13
C VAL A 295 4.56 -25.73 -6.44
N GLY A 296 5.49 -25.03 -7.11
CA GLY A 296 5.25 -24.38 -8.39
C GLY A 296 4.87 -25.35 -9.52
N VAL A 297 5.52 -26.52 -9.58
CA VAL A 297 5.20 -27.58 -10.53
C VAL A 297 3.80 -28.15 -10.25
N ALA A 298 3.44 -28.35 -8.98
CA ALA A 298 2.11 -28.80 -8.60
C ALA A 298 1.02 -27.79 -8.99
N GLU A 299 1.22 -26.48 -8.71
CA GLU A 299 0.33 -25.41 -9.17
C GLU A 299 0.18 -25.47 -10.69
N MET A 300 1.27 -25.43 -11.44
CA MET A 300 1.20 -25.36 -12.89
C MET A 300 0.53 -26.58 -13.53
N ARG A 301 0.69 -27.77 -12.93
CA ARG A 301 -0.02 -28.97 -13.38
C ARG A 301 -1.53 -28.83 -13.19
N MET A 302 -1.99 -28.34 -12.03
CA MET A 302 -3.41 -28.06 -11.78
C MET A 302 -3.94 -26.99 -12.74
N LEU A 303 -3.22 -25.87 -12.92
CA LEU A 303 -3.63 -24.78 -13.81
C LEU A 303 -3.74 -25.22 -15.27
N ARG A 304 -2.76 -25.98 -15.76
CA ARG A 304 -2.76 -26.48 -17.14
C ARG A 304 -3.92 -27.45 -17.40
N TRP A 305 -4.19 -28.36 -16.47
CA TRP A 305 -5.33 -29.26 -16.56
C TRP A 305 -6.68 -28.53 -16.59
N MET A 306 -6.85 -27.47 -15.80
CA MET A 306 -8.06 -26.63 -15.85
C MET A 306 -8.27 -25.95 -17.21
N CYS A 307 -7.17 -25.67 -17.91
CA CYS A 307 -7.17 -25.07 -19.24
C CYS A 307 -7.29 -26.09 -20.38
N GLY A 308 -7.31 -27.41 -20.09
CA GLY A 308 -7.21 -28.45 -21.11
C GLY A 308 -5.89 -28.39 -21.88
N LYS A 309 -4.80 -27.96 -21.22
CA LYS A 309 -3.47 -27.81 -21.82
C LYS A 309 -2.48 -28.77 -21.20
N THR A 310 -1.53 -29.22 -22.00
CA THR A 310 -0.42 -30.09 -21.63
C THR A 310 0.91 -29.34 -21.79
N ARG A 311 2.03 -30.03 -21.56
CA ARG A 311 3.36 -29.49 -21.87
C ARG A 311 3.67 -29.49 -23.36
N GLN A 312 3.00 -30.35 -24.15
CA GLN A 312 3.22 -30.46 -25.60
C GLN A 312 2.68 -29.24 -26.37
N ASP A 313 1.72 -28.53 -25.80
CA ASP A 313 1.19 -27.28 -26.38
C ASP A 313 2.22 -26.12 -26.41
N LYS A 314 3.39 -26.26 -25.77
CA LYS A 314 4.48 -25.26 -25.72
C LYS A 314 4.05 -23.84 -25.25
N ILE A 315 2.92 -23.72 -24.56
CA ILE A 315 2.45 -22.44 -23.98
C ILE A 315 3.28 -22.07 -22.75
N ARG A 316 3.74 -20.81 -22.65
CA ARG A 316 4.45 -20.27 -21.48
C ARG A 316 3.60 -20.33 -20.20
N ASN A 317 4.23 -20.53 -19.03
CA ASN A 317 3.51 -20.64 -17.76
C ASN A 317 2.78 -19.34 -17.40
N GLU A 318 3.38 -18.20 -17.75
CA GLU A 318 2.89 -16.84 -17.52
C GLU A 318 1.56 -16.63 -18.27
N ALA A 319 1.48 -17.08 -19.52
CA ALA A 319 0.26 -17.01 -20.33
C ALA A 319 -0.88 -17.87 -19.75
N ILE A 320 -0.57 -19.05 -19.20
CA ILE A 320 -1.58 -19.88 -18.50
C ILE A 320 -2.08 -19.16 -17.25
N ARG A 321 -1.18 -18.59 -16.44
CA ARG A 321 -1.51 -17.84 -15.23
C ARG A 321 -2.36 -16.61 -15.52
N GLU A 322 -2.02 -15.83 -16.54
CA GLU A 322 -2.78 -14.67 -17.00
C GLU A 322 -4.19 -15.06 -17.46
N ARG A 323 -4.29 -16.12 -18.27
CA ARG A 323 -5.57 -16.63 -18.77
C ARG A 323 -6.49 -17.03 -17.62
N VAL A 324 -5.98 -17.76 -16.64
CA VAL A 324 -6.72 -18.19 -15.43
C VAL A 324 -6.91 -17.04 -14.42
N GLY A 325 -6.07 -16.00 -14.48
CA GLY A 325 -6.07 -14.85 -13.57
C GLY A 325 -5.51 -15.19 -12.20
N VAL A 326 -4.33 -15.83 -12.14
CA VAL A 326 -3.72 -16.34 -10.90
C VAL A 326 -2.25 -15.95 -10.81
N ALA A 327 -1.85 -15.25 -9.74
CA ALA A 327 -0.44 -14.95 -9.45
C ALA A 327 0.38 -16.21 -9.13
N PRO A 328 1.70 -16.27 -9.33
CA PRO A 328 2.52 -17.41 -8.95
C PRO A 328 2.40 -17.80 -7.46
N ILE A 329 2.27 -19.10 -7.16
CA ILE A 329 2.12 -19.56 -5.77
C ILE A 329 3.34 -19.25 -4.89
N VAL A 330 4.55 -19.21 -5.46
CA VAL A 330 5.79 -18.91 -4.72
C VAL A 330 5.78 -17.47 -4.21
N GLU A 331 5.32 -16.51 -5.01
CA GLU A 331 5.13 -15.12 -4.57
C GLU A 331 4.13 -15.02 -3.41
N LYS A 332 3.05 -15.81 -3.47
CA LYS A 332 2.07 -15.89 -2.37
C LYS A 332 2.64 -16.55 -1.11
N MET A 333 3.59 -17.48 -1.22
CA MET A 333 4.31 -18.01 -0.07
C MET A 333 5.19 -16.93 0.59
N VAL A 334 5.88 -16.10 -0.20
CA VAL A 334 6.69 -14.97 0.30
C VAL A 334 5.80 -13.94 0.99
N GLU A 335 4.69 -13.54 0.35
CA GLU A 335 3.71 -12.61 0.91
C GLU A 335 3.17 -13.10 2.26
N ASN A 336 2.74 -14.37 2.34
CA ASN A 336 2.24 -14.97 3.58
C ASN A 336 3.31 -15.00 4.67
N ARG A 337 4.55 -15.35 4.33
CA ARG A 337 5.67 -15.40 5.28
C ARG A 337 5.99 -14.01 5.84
N LEU A 338 6.11 -12.99 5.00
CA LEU A 338 6.40 -11.63 5.44
C LEU A 338 5.24 -11.04 6.25
N ARG A 339 3.98 -11.31 5.86
CA ARG A 339 2.80 -10.91 6.62
C ARG A 339 2.79 -11.54 8.02
N TRP A 340 3.04 -12.85 8.10
CA TRP A 340 3.12 -13.60 9.35
C TRP A 340 4.30 -13.13 10.21
N PHE A 341 5.49 -12.97 9.62
CA PHE A 341 6.67 -12.46 10.31
C PHE A 341 6.39 -11.10 10.94
N GLY A 342 5.81 -10.17 10.17
CA GLY A 342 5.40 -8.89 10.71
C GLY A 342 4.39 -9.04 11.87
N HIS A 343 3.50 -10.03 11.82
CA HIS A 343 2.55 -10.30 12.92
C HIS A 343 3.24 -10.82 14.18
N VAL A 344 4.22 -11.72 14.04
CA VAL A 344 5.04 -12.21 15.15
C VAL A 344 5.86 -11.08 15.77
N GLU A 345 6.50 -10.25 14.95
CA GLU A 345 7.30 -9.10 15.41
C GLU A 345 6.49 -8.08 16.22
N ARG A 346 5.20 -7.92 15.90
CA ARG A 346 4.26 -7.02 16.57
C ARG A 346 3.73 -7.53 17.91
N ARG A 347 3.86 -8.84 18.19
CA ARG A 347 3.30 -9.41 19.42
C ARG A 347 4.18 -9.10 20.64
N PRO A 348 3.58 -8.97 21.84
CA PRO A 348 4.32 -8.87 23.09
C PRO A 348 5.35 -10.00 23.27
N VAL A 349 6.44 -9.73 24.00
CA VAL A 349 7.54 -10.69 24.21
C VAL A 349 7.08 -11.97 24.90
N ASP A 350 6.09 -11.84 25.77
CA ASP A 350 5.40 -12.91 26.47
C ASP A 350 4.37 -13.64 25.60
N SER A 351 4.11 -13.25 24.35
CA SER A 351 3.29 -14.10 23.48
C SER A 351 4.02 -15.38 23.10
N VAL A 352 3.30 -16.51 23.02
CA VAL A 352 3.88 -17.84 22.71
C VAL A 352 4.77 -17.81 21.47
N VAL A 353 4.28 -17.23 20.37
CA VAL A 353 5.02 -17.14 19.10
C VAL A 353 6.29 -16.31 19.21
N ARG A 354 6.28 -15.25 20.04
CA ARG A 354 7.45 -14.38 20.25
C ARG A 354 8.47 -15.01 21.18
N ARG A 355 8.03 -15.76 22.20
CA ARG A 355 8.93 -16.57 23.04
C ARG A 355 9.68 -17.60 22.20
N VAL A 356 8.97 -18.35 21.34
CA VAL A 356 9.58 -19.36 20.47
C VAL A 356 10.60 -18.75 19.49
N ASP A 357 10.28 -17.60 18.90
CA ASP A 357 11.21 -16.88 18.02
C ASP A 357 12.47 -16.35 18.75
N GLN A 358 12.36 -16.06 20.05
CA GLN A 358 13.46 -15.54 20.88
C GLN A 358 14.25 -16.60 21.64
N MET A 359 13.86 -17.88 21.57
CA MET A 359 14.59 -18.94 22.26
C MET A 359 16.05 -19.00 21.82
N GLU A 360 16.96 -18.99 22.80
CA GLU A 360 18.38 -19.12 22.56
C GLU A 360 18.66 -20.42 21.80
N ARG A 361 19.41 -20.28 20.70
CA ARG A 361 19.92 -21.43 19.95
C ARG A 361 20.96 -22.11 20.83
N ARG A 362 20.58 -23.14 21.60
CA ARG A 362 21.57 -24.07 22.17
C ARG A 362 22.48 -24.51 21.02
N GLN A 363 23.80 -24.37 21.20
CA GLN A 363 24.79 -24.68 20.16
C GLN A 363 24.52 -26.08 19.62
N THR A 364 23.96 -26.16 18.42
CA THR A 364 23.93 -27.40 17.66
C THR A 364 25.36 -27.62 17.19
N ILE A 365 26.02 -28.64 17.72
CA ILE A 365 27.39 -28.97 17.33
C ILE A 365 27.40 -29.13 15.81
N ARG A 366 28.13 -28.27 15.10
CA ARG A 366 28.19 -28.27 13.63
C ARG A 366 28.69 -29.62 13.15
N GLY A 367 27.84 -30.38 12.46
CA GLY A 367 28.27 -31.55 11.72
C GLY A 367 29.08 -31.17 10.47
N ARG A 368 29.74 -32.14 9.82
CA ARG A 368 30.32 -31.97 8.48
C ARG A 368 29.19 -31.68 7.46
N GLY A 369 29.30 -30.57 6.70
CA GLY A 369 28.36 -30.17 5.64
C GLY A 369 27.82 -28.73 5.78
N ARG A 370 26.96 -28.30 4.83
CA ARG A 370 26.28 -26.99 4.89
C ARG A 370 25.28 -26.98 6.05
N PRO A 371 25.24 -25.90 6.88
CA PRO A 371 24.22 -25.75 7.92
C PRO A 371 22.79 -25.85 7.37
N LYS A 372 21.86 -26.36 8.18
CA LYS A 372 20.44 -26.38 7.84
C LYS A 372 19.93 -24.94 7.67
N LYS A 373 19.17 -24.70 6.59
CA LYS A 373 18.56 -23.41 6.32
C LYS A 373 17.54 -23.08 7.42
N THR A 374 17.55 -21.86 7.91
CA THR A 374 16.67 -21.40 8.99
C THR A 374 15.56 -20.50 8.47
N ILE A 375 14.45 -20.39 9.22
CA ILE A 375 13.34 -19.47 8.89
C ILE A 375 13.84 -18.01 8.84
N ARG A 376 14.72 -17.59 9.76
CA ARG A 376 15.29 -16.23 9.76
C ARG A 376 16.10 -15.93 8.49
N GLU A 377 16.89 -16.88 7.98
CA GLU A 377 17.60 -16.71 6.70
C GLU A 377 16.64 -16.59 5.51
N VAL A 378 15.52 -17.31 5.53
CA VAL A 378 14.48 -17.18 4.49
C VAL A 378 13.82 -15.80 4.56
N ILE A 379 13.45 -15.34 5.76
CA ILE A 379 12.84 -14.02 5.95
C ILE A 379 13.80 -12.90 5.52
N LYS A 380 15.09 -13.00 5.87
CA LYS A 380 16.10 -12.02 5.45
C LYS A 380 16.17 -11.94 3.92
N LYS A 381 16.25 -13.08 3.24
CA LYS A 381 16.23 -13.15 1.77
C LYS A 381 14.93 -12.55 1.20
N ASP A 382 13.78 -12.85 1.80
CA ASP A 382 12.49 -12.31 1.36
C ASP A 382 12.43 -10.78 1.52
N LEU A 383 12.97 -10.21 2.61
CA LEU A 383 13.08 -8.76 2.81
C LEU A 383 14.03 -8.09 1.80
N GLU A 384 15.19 -8.70 1.54
CA GLU A 384 16.17 -8.22 0.56
C GLU A 384 15.58 -8.19 -0.87
N ILE A 385 14.89 -9.26 -1.28
CA ILE A 385 14.22 -9.34 -2.59
C ILE A 385 13.14 -8.26 -2.73
N ASN A 386 12.50 -7.86 -1.64
CA ASN A 386 11.45 -6.85 -1.63
C ASN A 386 11.97 -5.43 -1.30
N GLY A 387 13.30 -5.23 -1.19
CA GLY A 387 13.90 -3.92 -1.00
C GLY A 387 13.54 -3.23 0.33
N LEU A 388 13.26 -3.98 1.40
CA LEU A 388 12.88 -3.40 2.70
C LEU A 388 14.09 -3.36 3.65
N ASP A 389 14.68 -2.17 3.85
CA ASP A 389 15.84 -1.97 4.74
C ASP A 389 15.51 -1.05 5.94
N ARG A 390 16.15 -1.31 7.09
CA ARG A 390 15.97 -0.54 8.33
C ARG A 390 16.47 0.90 8.19
N SER A 391 17.46 1.15 7.32
CA SER A 391 17.94 2.50 7.02
C SER A 391 16.84 3.40 6.43
N MET A 392 15.81 2.83 5.80
CA MET A 392 14.71 3.57 5.20
C MET A 392 13.82 4.27 6.23
N VAL A 393 13.72 3.72 7.45
CA VAL A 393 12.94 4.33 8.55
C VAL A 393 13.63 5.61 9.04
N LEU A 394 14.95 5.55 9.25
CA LEU A 394 15.75 6.72 9.66
C LEU A 394 15.94 7.72 8.52
N GLY A 395 15.95 7.23 7.27
CA GLY A 395 16.17 8.03 6.07
C GLY A 395 14.91 8.70 5.49
N GLY A 396 13.80 8.76 6.24
CA GLY A 396 12.57 9.41 5.77
C GLY A 396 11.92 8.70 4.58
N MET A 397 11.82 7.36 4.63
CA MET A 397 11.27 6.52 3.56
C MET A 397 12.06 6.54 2.24
N ARG A 398 13.33 7.00 2.26
CA ARG A 398 14.19 7.00 1.07
C ARG A 398 14.27 5.60 0.45
N GLY A 399 13.87 5.49 -0.82
CA GLY A 399 13.88 4.23 -1.57
C GLY A 399 12.70 3.30 -1.30
N MET A 400 11.71 3.72 -0.51
CA MET A 400 10.51 2.95 -0.19
C MET A 400 9.35 3.36 -1.11
N THR A 401 8.79 2.40 -1.85
CA THR A 401 7.53 2.61 -2.59
C THR A 401 6.36 2.63 -1.60
N ALA A 402 5.92 3.82 -1.19
CA ALA A 402 4.97 4.00 -0.10
C ALA A 402 3.52 4.31 -0.54
N LEU A 403 3.33 4.93 -1.71
CA LEU A 403 2.01 5.37 -2.18
C LEU A 403 1.79 5.13 -3.68
N VAL A 404 0.53 5.21 -4.10
CA VAL A 404 0.12 5.13 -5.51
C VAL A 404 -0.21 6.53 -5.99
N TRP A 405 0.40 6.94 -7.10
CA TRP A 405 0.16 8.21 -7.76
C TRP A 405 -0.08 7.96 -9.25
N LEU A 406 -1.16 8.51 -9.81
CA LEU A 406 -1.62 8.21 -11.16
C LEU A 406 -1.21 9.26 -12.19
N GLY A 407 -1.16 10.53 -11.80
CA GLY A 407 -0.97 11.66 -12.72
C GLY A 407 0.37 11.60 -13.45
N SER A 408 1.42 11.20 -12.76
CA SER A 408 2.77 11.21 -13.29
C SER A 408 3.69 10.14 -12.69
N ALA A 409 4.76 9.82 -13.42
CA ALA A 409 5.84 8.93 -13.02
C ALA A 409 7.16 9.40 -13.64
N VAL A 410 8.28 9.30 -12.91
CA VAL A 410 9.61 9.65 -13.42
C VAL A 410 10.21 8.44 -14.13
N ASP A 411 10.50 8.62 -15.41
CA ASP A 411 11.39 7.76 -16.18
C ASP A 411 12.84 8.17 -15.89
N PRO A 412 13.73 7.25 -15.44
CA PRO A 412 15.12 7.58 -15.14
C PRO A 412 15.92 8.15 -16.32
N ASP A 413 15.51 7.80 -17.55
CA ASP A 413 16.22 8.14 -18.77
C ASP A 413 15.52 9.28 -19.54
N GLU A 414 14.19 9.35 -19.50
CA GLU A 414 13.39 10.39 -20.20
C GLU A 414 12.80 11.48 -19.31
N GLY A 415 12.96 11.41 -17.99
CA GLY A 415 12.43 12.38 -17.04
C GLY A 415 10.95 12.18 -16.70
N ILE A 416 10.29 13.24 -16.21
CA ILE A 416 8.89 13.14 -15.78
C ILE A 416 7.95 12.88 -16.97
N ARG A 417 7.01 11.95 -16.78
CA ARG A 417 5.94 11.65 -17.73
C ARG A 417 4.58 11.96 -17.12
N PHE A 418 3.72 12.68 -17.84
CA PHE A 418 2.32 12.90 -17.49
C PHE A 418 1.46 11.84 -18.16
N ARG A 419 0.88 10.95 -17.36
CA ARG A 419 0.11 9.78 -17.84
C ARG A 419 0.83 8.97 -18.93
N GLY A 420 2.15 8.85 -18.79
CA GLY A 420 3.02 8.13 -19.74
C GLY A 420 3.59 8.99 -20.88
N MET A 421 3.12 10.22 -21.08
CA MET A 421 3.68 11.14 -22.09
C MET A 421 4.81 11.99 -21.51
N SER A 422 5.96 12.02 -22.19
CA SER A 422 7.07 12.92 -21.86
C SER A 422 6.71 14.39 -22.09
N ILE A 423 7.50 15.32 -21.53
CA ILE A 423 7.30 16.77 -21.76
C ILE A 423 7.35 17.14 -23.26
N PRO A 424 8.31 16.66 -24.08
CA PRO A 424 8.31 16.95 -25.51
C PRO A 424 7.08 16.40 -26.25
N GLU A 425 6.58 15.22 -25.84
CA GLU A 425 5.32 14.70 -26.39
C GLU A 425 4.12 15.55 -26.01
N CYS A 426 4.09 16.07 -24.78
CA CYS A 426 3.05 17.00 -24.34
C CYS A 426 3.10 18.29 -25.16
N GLN A 427 4.27 18.89 -25.37
CA GLN A 427 4.45 20.08 -26.22
C GLN A 427 3.97 19.86 -27.65
N LYS A 428 4.19 18.66 -28.21
CA LYS A 428 3.79 18.33 -29.57
C LYS A 428 2.29 18.04 -29.72
N LYS A 429 1.66 17.42 -28.72
CA LYS A 429 0.33 16.82 -28.85
C LYS A 429 -0.78 17.60 -28.13
N LEU A 430 -0.46 18.32 -27.06
CA LEU A 430 -1.48 19.05 -26.30
C LEU A 430 -1.82 20.38 -27.00
N PRO A 431 -3.10 20.80 -27.03
CA PRO A 431 -3.49 22.08 -27.59
C PRO A 431 -2.83 23.27 -26.90
N GLY A 432 -2.25 24.18 -27.69
CA GLY A 432 -1.85 25.52 -27.28
C GLY A 432 -2.93 26.57 -27.59
N ALA A 433 -2.68 27.83 -27.21
CA ALA A 433 -3.59 28.95 -27.48
C ALA A 433 -3.77 29.20 -28.99
N PHE A 434 -2.71 28.97 -29.77
CA PHE A 434 -2.66 29.03 -31.22
C PHE A 434 -1.79 27.87 -31.76
N PRO A 435 -1.85 27.53 -33.05
CA PRO A 435 -1.01 26.48 -33.63
C PRO A 435 0.48 26.74 -33.42
N GLY A 436 1.17 25.80 -32.73
CA GLY A 436 2.58 25.93 -32.40
C GLY A 436 2.90 26.78 -31.17
N GLY A 437 1.88 27.22 -30.42
CA GLY A 437 2.05 27.83 -29.10
C GLY A 437 2.27 26.78 -28.00
N GLU A 438 2.63 27.24 -26.81
CA GLU A 438 2.92 26.38 -25.67
C GLU A 438 1.65 25.67 -25.14
N PRO A 439 1.78 24.46 -24.55
CA PRO A 439 0.63 23.71 -24.04
C PRO A 439 -0.19 24.50 -23.02
N LEU A 440 -1.49 24.55 -23.23
CA LEU A 440 -2.42 25.14 -22.28
C LEU A 440 -2.47 24.30 -20.98
N PRO A 441 -2.41 24.93 -19.79
CA PRO A 441 -2.56 24.23 -18.53
C PRO A 441 -3.83 23.38 -18.45
N GLU A 442 -4.93 23.86 -19.03
CA GLU A 442 -6.20 23.15 -19.12
C GLU A 442 -6.07 21.82 -19.89
N ALA A 443 -5.24 21.79 -20.94
CA ALA A 443 -4.95 20.56 -21.66
C ALA A 443 -4.18 19.56 -20.79
N VAL A 444 -3.25 20.05 -19.97
CA VAL A 444 -2.51 19.24 -18.99
C VAL A 444 -3.46 18.73 -17.89
N LEU A 445 -4.37 19.57 -17.39
CA LEU A 445 -5.38 19.16 -16.41
C LEU A 445 -6.24 18.01 -16.93
N TRP A 446 -6.73 18.15 -18.16
CA TRP A 446 -7.51 17.11 -18.83
C TRP A 446 -6.72 15.81 -18.96
N LEU A 447 -5.47 15.89 -19.40
CA LEU A 447 -4.59 14.75 -19.50
C LEU A 447 -4.41 14.07 -18.13
N LEU A 448 -4.03 14.82 -17.10
CA LEU A 448 -3.76 14.29 -15.77
C LEU A 448 -5.00 13.62 -15.15
N LEU A 449 -6.20 14.13 -15.42
CA LEU A 449 -7.45 13.53 -14.98
C LEU A 449 -7.87 12.30 -15.78
N THR A 450 -7.82 12.36 -17.11
CA THR A 450 -8.46 11.35 -17.98
C THR A 450 -7.47 10.32 -18.54
N GLY A 451 -6.19 10.67 -18.62
CA GLY A 451 -5.19 9.92 -19.38
C GLY A 451 -5.33 10.04 -20.90
N LYS A 452 -6.20 10.93 -21.40
CA LYS A 452 -6.47 11.17 -22.82
C LYS A 452 -5.96 12.55 -23.23
N ILE A 453 -5.57 12.69 -24.50
CA ILE A 453 -5.26 13.99 -25.12
C ILE A 453 -6.59 14.68 -25.45
N PRO A 454 -6.85 15.91 -24.97
CA PRO A 454 -8.08 16.62 -25.28
C PRO A 454 -8.08 17.21 -26.69
N SER A 455 -9.28 17.36 -27.26
CA SER A 455 -9.51 18.20 -28.43
C SER A 455 -9.41 19.69 -28.07
N LYS A 456 -9.20 20.58 -29.05
CA LYS A 456 -9.20 22.03 -28.80
C LYS A 456 -10.54 22.51 -28.22
N ALA A 457 -11.66 21.94 -28.68
CA ALA A 457 -12.99 22.27 -28.19
C ALA A 457 -13.19 21.88 -26.71
N GLN A 458 -12.65 20.72 -26.30
CA GLN A 458 -12.62 20.28 -24.90
C GLN A 458 -11.82 21.25 -24.03
N VAL A 459 -10.64 21.67 -24.51
CA VAL A 459 -9.80 22.65 -23.80
C VAL A 459 -10.52 23.99 -23.68
N ASP A 460 -11.15 24.50 -24.75
CA ASP A 460 -11.87 25.77 -24.72
C ASP A 460 -13.09 25.75 -23.79
N SER A 461 -13.79 24.61 -23.76
CA SER A 461 -14.88 24.40 -22.79
C SER A 461 -14.35 24.40 -21.36
N LEU A 462 -13.22 23.75 -21.10
CA LEU A 462 -12.60 23.71 -19.78
C LEU A 462 -12.08 25.08 -19.32
N SER A 463 -11.47 25.86 -20.21
CA SER A 463 -11.08 27.24 -19.93
C SER A 463 -12.29 28.09 -19.53
N LYS A 464 -13.41 27.97 -20.26
CA LYS A 464 -14.66 28.67 -19.92
C LYS A 464 -15.22 28.22 -18.56
N GLU A 465 -15.16 26.93 -18.27
CA GLU A 465 -15.60 26.38 -16.98
C GLU A 465 -14.77 26.95 -15.83
N LEU A 466 -13.43 26.89 -15.92
CA LEU A 466 -12.54 27.44 -14.90
C LEU A 466 -12.79 28.94 -14.69
N ARG A 467 -12.97 29.73 -15.75
CA ARG A 467 -13.33 31.15 -15.63
C ARG A 467 -14.64 31.34 -14.86
N SER A 468 -15.67 30.56 -15.16
CA SER A 468 -16.98 30.68 -14.47
C SER A 468 -16.91 30.37 -12.97
N ARG A 469 -15.90 29.59 -12.53
CA ARG A 469 -15.70 29.18 -11.14
C ARG A 469 -14.77 30.11 -10.34
N ALA A 470 -14.12 31.07 -11.01
CA ALA A 470 -13.05 31.91 -10.46
C ALA A 470 -13.50 33.03 -9.51
N THR A 471 -14.81 33.14 -9.22
CA THR A 471 -15.34 34.15 -8.29
C THR A 471 -14.82 33.90 -6.88
N ILE A 472 -14.25 34.94 -6.26
CA ILE A 472 -13.71 34.91 -4.91
C ILE A 472 -14.68 35.63 -3.97
N PRO A 473 -15.07 35.03 -2.83
CA PRO A 473 -15.87 35.72 -1.84
C PRO A 473 -15.04 36.78 -1.09
N ASP A 474 -15.64 37.94 -0.80
CA ASP A 474 -14.98 39.09 -0.15
C ASP A 474 -14.23 38.74 1.14
N TYR A 475 -14.77 37.81 1.93
CA TYR A 475 -14.13 37.43 3.20
C TYR A 475 -12.75 36.78 2.99
N ALA A 476 -12.48 36.19 1.82
CA ALA A 476 -11.17 35.62 1.52
C ALA A 476 -10.12 36.71 1.33
N TYR A 477 -10.47 37.79 0.63
CA TYR A 477 -9.60 38.97 0.53
C TYR A 477 -9.39 39.63 1.90
N LYS A 478 -10.47 39.80 2.69
CA LYS A 478 -10.37 40.35 4.05
C LYS A 478 -9.48 39.51 4.97
N ALA A 479 -9.51 38.18 4.84
CA ALA A 479 -8.62 37.29 5.60
C ALA A 479 -7.14 37.50 5.23
N ILE A 480 -6.84 37.73 3.95
CA ILE A 480 -5.48 38.06 3.48
C ILE A 480 -5.07 39.46 3.97
N ASP A 481 -5.97 40.43 3.91
CA ASP A 481 -5.70 41.82 4.30
C ASP A 481 -5.46 42.00 5.79
N ALA A 482 -6.05 41.13 6.61
CA ALA A 482 -5.80 41.08 8.05
C ALA A 482 -4.33 40.73 8.39
N LEU A 483 -3.59 40.11 7.46
CA LEU A 483 -2.16 39.87 7.61
C LEU A 483 -1.35 41.14 7.26
N PRO A 484 -0.21 41.39 7.93
CA PRO A 484 0.66 42.50 7.54
C PRO A 484 1.19 42.28 6.12
N VAL A 485 1.36 43.36 5.35
CA VAL A 485 1.92 43.31 3.97
C VAL A 485 3.31 42.65 3.93
N SER A 486 4.07 42.76 5.03
CA SER A 486 5.36 42.11 5.21
C SER A 486 5.29 40.58 5.29
N ALA A 487 4.12 39.99 5.59
CA ALA A 487 3.94 38.54 5.68
C ALA A 487 4.44 37.82 4.41
N HIS A 488 5.01 36.63 4.59
CA HIS A 488 5.55 35.86 3.47
C HIS A 488 4.44 35.54 2.44
N PRO A 489 4.67 35.65 1.11
CA PRO A 489 3.64 35.41 0.11
C PRO A 489 2.96 34.04 0.24
N MET A 490 3.72 32.98 0.52
CA MET A 490 3.15 31.65 0.78
C MET A 490 2.21 31.61 2.00
N THR A 491 2.49 32.36 3.08
CA THR A 491 1.59 32.44 4.24
C THR A 491 0.29 33.14 3.89
N GLN A 492 0.37 34.23 3.12
CA GLN A 492 -0.81 34.91 2.60
C GLN A 492 -1.62 33.97 1.69
N PHE A 493 -0.92 33.17 0.85
CA PHE A 493 -1.54 32.24 -0.08
C PHE A 493 -2.26 31.08 0.62
N THR A 494 -1.61 30.42 1.57
CA THR A 494 -2.25 29.40 2.43
C THR A 494 -3.47 29.98 3.14
N THR A 495 -3.38 31.21 3.67
CA THR A 495 -4.50 31.85 4.37
C THR A 495 -5.68 32.11 3.43
N GLY A 496 -5.42 32.57 2.20
CA GLY A 496 -6.44 32.73 1.16
C GLY A 496 -7.13 31.40 0.82
N VAL A 497 -6.36 30.33 0.64
CA VAL A 497 -6.92 28.98 0.39
C VAL A 497 -7.74 28.47 1.58
N MET A 498 -7.27 28.68 2.80
CA MET A 498 -8.04 28.32 4.02
C MET A 498 -9.34 29.11 4.14
N ALA A 499 -9.38 30.37 3.71
CA ALA A 499 -10.62 31.11 3.67
C ALA A 499 -11.60 30.51 2.64
N LEU A 500 -11.12 30.13 1.44
CA LEU A 500 -11.95 29.50 0.42
C LEU A 500 -12.58 28.17 0.87
N GLN A 501 -11.96 27.46 1.83
CA GLN A 501 -12.47 26.21 2.39
C GLN A 501 -13.90 26.30 2.93
N VAL A 502 -14.34 27.49 3.40
CA VAL A 502 -15.71 27.75 3.88
C VAL A 502 -16.79 27.39 2.85
N GLN A 503 -16.45 27.39 1.56
CA GLN A 503 -17.36 27.02 0.49
C GLN A 503 -17.37 25.52 0.14
N SER A 504 -16.54 24.69 0.77
CA SER A 504 -16.38 23.26 0.42
C SER A 504 -17.70 22.52 0.26
N GLU A 505 -17.88 21.95 -0.93
CA GLU A 505 -19.00 21.09 -1.28
C GLU A 505 -18.78 19.66 -0.76
N PHE A 506 -17.53 19.19 -0.71
CA PHE A 506 -17.19 17.88 -0.16
C PHE A 506 -17.53 17.80 1.32
N GLN A 507 -17.15 18.80 2.12
CA GLN A 507 -17.47 18.84 3.54
C GLN A 507 -18.99 18.76 3.76
N LYS A 508 -19.76 19.62 3.07
CA LYS A 508 -21.22 19.64 3.16
C LYS A 508 -21.86 18.32 2.74
N ALA A 509 -21.40 17.74 1.62
CA ALA A 509 -21.93 16.47 1.12
C ALA A 509 -21.60 15.31 2.06
N TYR A 510 -20.41 15.30 2.66
CA TYR A 510 -20.01 14.30 3.64
C TYR A 510 -20.84 14.37 4.92
N GLU A 511 -21.03 15.58 5.47
CA GLU A 511 -21.92 15.82 6.62
C GLU A 511 -23.38 15.44 6.32
N GLY A 512 -23.82 15.63 5.07
CA GLY A 512 -25.10 15.17 4.56
C GLY A 512 -25.22 13.66 4.29
N GLY A 513 -24.16 12.87 4.53
CA GLY A 513 -24.19 11.41 4.43
C GLY A 513 -24.10 10.86 3.00
N ILE A 514 -23.45 11.56 2.07
CA ILE A 514 -23.23 11.06 0.71
C ILE A 514 -22.59 9.66 0.71
N ALA A 515 -23.02 8.79 -0.21
CA ALA A 515 -22.46 7.45 -0.31
C ALA A 515 -20.97 7.47 -0.70
N LYS A 516 -20.16 6.63 -0.05
CA LYS A 516 -18.70 6.51 -0.28
C LYS A 516 -18.31 6.40 -1.76
N ALA A 517 -19.08 5.67 -2.56
CA ALA A 517 -18.81 5.49 -3.99
C ALA A 517 -18.87 6.80 -4.81
N ARG A 518 -19.51 7.84 -4.26
CA ARG A 518 -19.73 9.15 -4.88
C ARG A 518 -18.88 10.26 -4.28
N TYR A 519 -17.96 9.96 -3.35
CA TYR A 519 -17.06 10.95 -2.74
C TYR A 519 -16.27 11.77 -3.76
N TRP A 520 -15.95 11.18 -4.92
CA TRP A 520 -15.21 11.85 -5.97
C TRP A 520 -15.99 13.01 -6.62
N GLU A 521 -17.33 12.98 -6.59
CA GLU A 521 -18.17 13.99 -7.24
C GLU A 521 -18.02 15.37 -6.58
N PRO A 522 -18.30 15.56 -5.27
CA PRO A 522 -18.07 16.86 -4.64
C PRO A 522 -16.57 17.17 -4.45
N THR A 523 -15.70 16.16 -4.48
CA THR A 523 -14.23 16.39 -4.53
C THR A 523 -13.81 17.01 -5.86
N TYR A 524 -14.45 16.59 -6.96
CA TYR A 524 -14.23 17.19 -8.28
C TYR A 524 -14.67 18.65 -8.27
N GLU A 525 -15.88 18.95 -7.80
CA GLU A 525 -16.36 20.34 -7.72
C GLU A 525 -15.42 21.22 -6.89
N ASP A 526 -15.03 20.78 -5.70
CA ASP A 526 -14.10 21.53 -4.84
C ASP A 526 -12.72 21.71 -5.49
N THR A 527 -12.23 20.70 -6.19
CA THR A 527 -10.92 20.77 -6.88
C THR A 527 -10.97 21.74 -8.06
N MET A 528 -12.02 21.69 -8.87
CA MET A 528 -12.20 22.61 -10.01
C MET A 528 -12.40 24.05 -9.54
N ASN A 529 -13.20 24.24 -8.48
CA ASN A 529 -13.40 25.53 -7.82
C ASN A 529 -12.08 26.06 -7.24
N LEU A 530 -11.31 25.21 -6.55
CA LEU A 530 -10.00 25.58 -6.02
C LEU A 530 -9.07 26.05 -7.15
N ILE A 531 -8.82 25.21 -8.15
CA ILE A 531 -7.92 25.52 -9.28
C ILE A 531 -8.32 26.85 -9.92
N ALA A 532 -9.59 27.03 -10.25
CA ALA A 532 -10.11 28.27 -10.85
C ALA A 532 -9.82 29.55 -10.05
N ARG A 533 -9.78 29.44 -8.71
CA ARG A 533 -9.68 30.57 -7.79
C ARG A 533 -8.24 30.92 -7.40
N LEU A 534 -7.31 29.98 -7.56
CA LEU A 534 -5.91 30.18 -7.16
C LEU A 534 -5.25 31.38 -7.87
N PRO A 535 -5.42 31.62 -9.19
CA PRO A 535 -4.81 32.76 -9.88
C PRO A 535 -5.23 34.11 -9.29
N ALA A 536 -6.52 34.29 -9.00
CA ALA A 536 -7.05 35.53 -8.47
C ALA A 536 -6.52 35.81 -7.06
N ILE A 537 -6.46 34.80 -6.18
CA ILE A 537 -5.86 34.93 -4.84
C ILE A 537 -4.37 35.23 -4.94
N ALA A 538 -3.65 34.49 -5.77
CA ALA A 538 -2.21 34.63 -5.93
C ALA A 538 -1.86 36.03 -6.49
N ALA A 539 -2.52 36.44 -7.58
CA ALA A 539 -2.34 37.75 -8.16
C ALA A 539 -2.70 38.86 -7.17
N TYR A 540 -3.78 38.73 -6.39
CA TYR A 540 -4.11 39.66 -5.32
C TYR A 540 -2.94 39.86 -4.35
N ILE A 541 -2.30 38.77 -3.90
CA ILE A 541 -1.14 38.81 -3.01
C ILE A 541 0.05 39.52 -3.66
N TYR A 542 0.33 39.22 -4.94
CA TYR A 542 1.41 39.86 -5.69
C TYR A 542 1.18 41.38 -5.80
N ARG A 543 -0.01 41.79 -6.24
CA ARG A 543 -0.38 43.19 -6.43
C ARG A 543 -0.41 43.96 -5.10
N ARG A 544 -0.97 43.36 -4.05
CA ARG A 544 -0.97 43.91 -2.69
C ARG A 544 0.43 44.14 -2.16
N LYS A 545 1.33 43.17 -2.34
CA LYS A 545 2.67 43.22 -1.74
C LYS A 545 3.67 44.06 -2.54
N TYR A 546 3.58 44.06 -3.86
CA TYR A 546 4.63 44.61 -4.72
C TYR A 546 4.15 45.72 -5.66
N LYS A 547 2.85 45.95 -5.78
CA LYS A 547 2.25 46.91 -6.74
C LYS A 547 1.18 47.80 -6.09
N ASP A 548 1.40 48.17 -4.83
CA ASP A 548 0.57 49.10 -4.05
C ASP A 548 -0.93 48.74 -3.96
N GLY A 549 -1.27 47.46 -4.04
CA GLY A 549 -2.67 47.00 -3.99
C GLY A 549 -3.50 47.35 -5.23
N LYS A 550 -2.86 47.72 -6.35
CA LYS A 550 -3.55 47.97 -7.64
C LYS A 550 -4.00 46.64 -8.27
N ILE A 551 -5.19 46.17 -7.90
CA ILE A 551 -5.75 44.91 -8.39
C ILE A 551 -6.15 45.03 -9.86
N ILE A 552 -5.88 43.98 -10.64
CA ILE A 552 -6.27 43.85 -12.04
C ILE A 552 -7.33 42.75 -12.11
N PRO A 553 -8.51 43.00 -12.70
CA PRO A 553 -9.56 41.99 -12.82
C PRO A 553 -9.18 40.90 -13.82
N LEU A 554 -9.91 39.79 -13.78
CA LEU A 554 -9.83 38.74 -14.79
C LEU A 554 -10.35 39.26 -16.15
N ASP A 555 -9.71 38.83 -17.25
CA ASP A 555 -10.15 39.08 -18.63
C ASP A 555 -10.87 37.84 -19.19
N ASP A 556 -12.15 37.96 -19.54
CA ASP A 556 -12.98 36.85 -20.03
C ASP A 556 -12.51 36.25 -21.37
N SER A 557 -11.65 36.95 -22.11
CA SER A 557 -11.11 36.49 -23.39
C SER A 557 -9.89 35.57 -23.26
N LEU A 558 -9.24 35.53 -22.09
CA LEU A 558 -7.99 34.81 -21.87
C LEU A 558 -8.19 33.41 -21.26
N ASP A 559 -7.34 32.45 -21.64
CA ASP A 559 -7.19 31.14 -20.97
C ASP A 559 -6.51 31.27 -19.59
N TYR A 560 -6.47 30.17 -18.83
CA TYR A 560 -6.01 30.16 -17.43
C TYR A 560 -4.60 30.74 -17.24
N GLY A 561 -3.63 30.31 -18.06
CA GLY A 561 -2.25 30.74 -17.94
C GLY A 561 -2.08 32.23 -18.28
N ALA A 562 -2.71 32.66 -19.37
CA ALA A 562 -2.70 34.07 -19.76
C ALA A 562 -3.43 34.98 -18.76
N ASN A 563 -4.58 34.55 -18.23
CA ASN A 563 -5.32 35.31 -17.22
C ASN A 563 -4.50 35.51 -15.95
N TYR A 564 -3.75 34.49 -15.55
CA TYR A 564 -2.90 34.61 -14.37
C TYR A 564 -1.79 35.65 -14.58
N ALA A 565 -1.10 35.63 -15.73
CA ALA A 565 -0.11 36.64 -16.07
C ALA A 565 -0.72 38.05 -16.16
N HIS A 566 -1.89 38.20 -16.80
CA HIS A 566 -2.64 39.44 -16.89
C HIS A 566 -2.95 40.03 -15.51
N MET A 567 -3.53 39.23 -14.60
CA MET A 567 -3.88 39.70 -13.24
C MET A 567 -2.64 40.06 -12.39
N LEU A 568 -1.48 39.47 -12.69
CA LEU A 568 -0.19 39.89 -12.08
C LEU A 568 0.29 41.25 -12.63
N GLY A 569 -0.19 41.65 -13.80
CA GLY A 569 0.13 42.89 -14.51
C GLY A 569 1.10 42.72 -15.67
N PHE A 570 1.11 41.54 -16.30
CA PHE A 570 1.94 41.22 -17.45
C PHE A 570 1.04 40.87 -18.64
N ASP A 571 0.99 41.76 -19.63
CA ASP A 571 0.22 41.60 -20.87
C ASP A 571 1.10 41.32 -22.10
N ASP A 572 2.42 41.22 -21.90
CA ASP A 572 3.35 40.84 -22.95
C ASP A 572 3.01 39.44 -23.50
N PRO A 573 2.74 39.28 -24.82
CA PRO A 573 2.31 38.01 -25.38
C PRO A 573 3.28 36.85 -25.14
N GLU A 574 4.58 37.11 -25.07
CA GLU A 574 5.59 36.09 -24.79
C GLU A 574 5.57 35.70 -23.31
N MET A 575 5.35 36.64 -22.39
CA MET A 575 5.11 36.34 -20.98
C MET A 575 3.83 35.52 -20.76
N LEU A 576 2.77 35.77 -21.54
CA LEU A 576 1.54 34.95 -21.49
C LEU A 576 1.84 33.49 -21.91
N GLU A 577 2.58 33.29 -23.00
CA GLU A 577 3.05 31.97 -23.44
C GLU A 577 3.96 31.31 -22.40
N PHE A 578 4.88 32.07 -21.80
CA PHE A 578 5.77 31.53 -20.77
C PHE A 578 4.98 31.09 -19.53
N MET A 579 3.95 31.83 -19.12
CA MET A 579 3.11 31.44 -17.98
C MET A 579 2.33 30.15 -18.26
N ARG A 580 1.83 29.96 -19.49
CA ARG A 580 1.21 28.70 -19.94
C ARG A 580 2.21 27.54 -19.82
N LEU A 581 3.42 27.69 -20.35
CA LEU A 581 4.49 26.69 -20.25
C LEU A 581 4.86 26.40 -18.78
N TYR A 582 5.07 27.45 -17.99
CA TYR A 582 5.49 27.36 -16.58
C TYR A 582 4.49 26.53 -15.77
N ILE A 583 3.19 26.84 -15.89
CA ILE A 583 2.13 26.12 -15.18
C ILE A 583 2.06 24.68 -15.67
N SER A 584 2.17 24.43 -16.97
CA SER A 584 2.11 23.10 -17.56
C SER A 584 3.22 22.17 -17.07
N ILE A 585 4.47 22.64 -16.98
CA ILE A 585 5.64 21.78 -16.66
C ILE A 585 5.91 21.61 -15.16
N HIS A 586 5.40 22.50 -14.30
CA HIS A 586 5.50 22.36 -12.84
C HIS A 586 4.27 21.66 -12.22
N SER A 587 3.29 21.32 -13.07
CA SER A 587 1.95 20.83 -12.69
C SER A 587 2.01 19.61 -11.77
N ASP A 588 2.83 18.62 -12.10
CA ASP A 588 2.97 17.40 -11.31
C ASP A 588 4.39 16.84 -11.34
N HIS A 589 4.78 16.11 -10.30
CA HIS A 589 6.07 15.40 -10.25
C HIS A 589 6.03 14.27 -9.21
N GLU A 590 5.25 13.24 -9.51
CA GLU A 590 4.93 12.10 -8.63
C GLU A 590 4.29 12.49 -7.29
N GLY A 591 4.00 11.48 -6.49
CA GLY A 591 3.40 11.65 -5.16
C GLY A 591 4.40 11.74 -4.01
N GLY A 592 5.69 11.44 -4.23
CA GLY A 592 6.68 11.34 -3.15
C GLY A 592 7.27 12.67 -2.67
N ASN A 593 7.06 13.76 -3.41
CA ASN A 593 7.48 15.09 -2.96
C ASN A 593 6.58 15.61 -1.83
N VAL A 594 7.13 16.47 -0.96
CA VAL A 594 6.47 16.88 0.29
C VAL A 594 5.09 17.49 0.06
N SER A 595 4.92 18.35 -0.94
CA SER A 595 3.61 18.97 -1.22
C SER A 595 2.57 17.95 -1.69
N SER A 596 2.93 17.09 -2.65
CA SER A 596 2.00 16.08 -3.19
C SER A 596 1.63 15.05 -2.12
N HIS A 597 2.61 14.56 -1.36
CA HIS A 597 2.38 13.60 -0.28
C HIS A 597 1.54 14.20 0.85
N THR A 598 1.80 15.46 1.23
CA THR A 598 1.03 16.13 2.29
C THR A 598 -0.44 16.27 1.91
N ALA A 599 -0.75 16.68 0.67
CA ALA A 599 -2.14 16.72 0.21
C ALA A 599 -2.79 15.33 0.25
N HIS A 600 -2.11 14.30 -0.27
CA HIS A 600 -2.62 12.92 -0.24
C HIS A 600 -2.89 12.45 1.20
N LEU A 601 -1.92 12.68 2.10
CA LEU A 601 -2.00 12.31 3.51
C LEU A 601 -3.17 13.00 4.22
N VAL A 602 -3.33 14.32 4.06
CA VAL A 602 -4.39 15.11 4.70
C VAL A 602 -5.76 14.81 4.11
N ALA A 603 -5.84 14.46 2.83
CA ALA A 603 -7.09 14.03 2.21
C ALA A 603 -7.47 12.57 2.54
N SER A 604 -6.52 11.73 2.95
CA SER A 604 -6.77 10.32 3.30
C SER A 604 -7.71 10.09 4.51
N PRO A 605 -7.76 10.94 5.56
CA PRO A 605 -8.83 10.94 6.56
C PRO A 605 -10.13 11.62 6.09
N LEU A 606 -10.27 11.90 4.79
CA LEU A 606 -11.43 12.56 4.16
C LEU A 606 -11.53 14.06 4.45
N SER A 607 -10.41 14.77 4.58
CA SER A 607 -10.44 16.24 4.47
C SER A 607 -10.73 16.65 3.03
N ASP A 608 -11.41 17.79 2.85
CA ASP A 608 -11.71 18.36 1.53
C ASP A 608 -10.44 18.86 0.80
N PRO A 609 -10.53 19.12 -0.53
CA PRO A 609 -9.39 19.60 -1.32
C PRO A 609 -8.75 20.90 -0.84
N TYR A 610 -9.50 21.84 -0.22
CA TYR A 610 -8.93 23.10 0.24
C TYR A 610 -8.02 22.86 1.45
N LEU A 611 -8.47 22.08 2.44
CA LEU A 611 -7.65 21.71 3.61
C LEU A 611 -6.39 20.95 3.18
N ALA A 612 -6.55 19.97 2.29
CA ALA A 612 -5.44 19.18 1.78
C ALA A 612 -4.42 20.04 1.03
N PHE A 613 -4.88 20.96 0.18
CA PHE A 613 -4.02 21.83 -0.59
C PHE A 613 -3.35 22.92 0.25
N ALA A 614 -4.05 23.51 1.22
CA ALA A 614 -3.45 24.45 2.16
C ALA A 614 -2.30 23.82 2.97
N ALA A 615 -2.48 22.57 3.43
CA ALA A 615 -1.40 21.81 4.07
C ALA A 615 -0.24 21.54 3.11
N ALA A 616 -0.52 21.21 1.84
CA ALA A 616 0.50 21.04 0.82
C ALA A 616 1.30 22.32 0.53
N LEU A 617 0.66 23.49 0.54
CA LEU A 617 1.34 24.79 0.40
C LEU A 617 2.30 25.06 1.58
N ASN A 618 1.95 24.62 2.78
CA ASN A 618 2.86 24.73 3.93
C ASN A 618 4.09 23.83 3.77
N GLY A 619 3.91 22.61 3.26
CA GLY A 619 5.03 21.74 2.87
C GLY A 619 5.86 22.31 1.72
N LEU A 620 5.22 22.95 0.75
CA LEU A 620 5.88 23.61 -0.39
C LEU A 620 6.69 24.85 0.04
N ALA A 621 6.24 25.59 1.03
CA ALA A 621 6.97 26.72 1.60
C ALA A 621 8.26 26.30 2.34
N GLY A 622 8.46 25.00 2.59
CA GLY A 622 9.66 24.46 3.22
C GLY A 622 10.92 24.73 2.38
N PRO A 623 12.04 25.17 2.99
CA PRO A 623 13.28 25.48 2.27
C PRO A 623 13.83 24.34 1.40
N LEU A 624 13.67 23.10 1.85
CA LEU A 624 14.13 21.90 1.13
C LEU A 624 13.20 21.47 -0.01
N HIS A 625 12.16 22.24 -0.32
CA HIS A 625 11.18 21.90 -1.35
C HIS A 625 10.97 23.04 -2.35
N GLY A 626 10.35 24.15 -1.94
CA GLY A 626 9.87 25.18 -2.87
C GLY A 626 10.83 26.35 -3.15
N LEU A 627 12.06 26.32 -2.65
CA LEU A 627 13.00 27.46 -2.76
C LEU A 627 14.09 27.31 -3.82
N ALA A 628 14.18 26.17 -4.50
CA ALA A 628 15.27 25.90 -5.44
C ALA A 628 15.38 26.96 -6.55
N ASN A 629 14.27 27.41 -7.12
CA ASN A 629 14.24 28.46 -8.16
C ASN A 629 14.85 29.79 -7.64
N GLN A 630 14.40 30.29 -6.48
CA GLN A 630 14.94 31.54 -5.93
C GLN A 630 16.41 31.39 -5.50
N GLU A 631 16.84 30.23 -5.01
CA GLU A 631 18.24 29.98 -4.65
C GLU A 631 19.15 30.01 -5.87
N VAL A 632 18.72 29.42 -6.99
CA VAL A 632 19.43 29.51 -8.27
C VAL A 632 19.56 30.96 -8.72
N LEU A 633 18.47 31.74 -8.73
CA LEU A 633 18.52 33.12 -9.19
C LEU A 633 19.40 34.01 -8.30
N ARG A 634 19.29 33.87 -6.98
CA ARG A 634 20.17 34.55 -6.02
C ARG A 634 21.64 34.19 -6.24
N TRP A 635 21.93 32.92 -6.48
CA TRP A 635 23.28 32.45 -6.74
C TRP A 635 23.83 33.01 -8.05
N ILE A 636 23.04 33.03 -9.13
CA ILE A 636 23.42 33.66 -10.40
C ILE A 636 23.72 35.16 -10.17
N ARG A 637 22.85 35.88 -9.45
CA ARG A 637 23.08 37.29 -9.11
C ARG A 637 24.36 37.49 -8.28
N SER A 638 24.72 36.53 -7.40
CA SER A 638 25.96 36.60 -6.64
C SER A 638 27.22 36.48 -7.53
N ILE A 639 27.16 35.65 -8.58
CA ILE A 639 28.23 35.58 -9.60
C ILE A 639 28.35 36.94 -10.29
N VAL A 640 27.24 37.49 -10.77
CA VAL A 640 27.23 38.80 -11.44
C VAL A 640 27.78 39.90 -10.52
N ALA A 641 27.44 39.87 -9.23
CA ALA A 641 27.95 40.82 -8.24
C ALA A 641 29.46 40.66 -7.98
N GLU A 642 30.00 39.44 -7.94
CA GLU A 642 31.44 39.19 -7.75
C GLU A 642 32.27 39.69 -8.93
N PHE A 643 31.80 39.47 -10.16
CA PHE A 643 32.55 39.83 -11.37
C PHE A 643 32.16 41.20 -11.95
N GLY A 644 31.14 41.85 -11.40
CA GLY A 644 30.59 43.13 -11.89
C GLY A 644 29.88 43.03 -13.25
N THR A 645 29.76 41.84 -13.83
CA THR A 645 29.14 41.60 -15.14
C THR A 645 28.62 40.16 -15.24
N PRO A 646 27.51 39.91 -15.96
CA PRO A 646 27.09 38.56 -16.34
C PRO A 646 27.96 37.96 -17.46
N ASN A 647 28.71 38.78 -18.19
CA ASN A 647 29.55 38.37 -19.31
C ASN A 647 30.95 37.94 -18.84
N ILE A 648 31.01 36.83 -18.12
CA ILE A 648 32.27 36.25 -17.61
C ILE A 648 32.86 35.20 -18.56
N SER A 649 34.17 34.98 -18.54
CA SER A 649 34.80 33.91 -19.33
C SER A 649 34.50 32.52 -18.77
N THR A 650 34.67 31.49 -19.60
CA THR A 650 34.48 30.09 -19.20
C THR A 650 35.45 29.70 -18.08
N GLU A 651 36.67 30.22 -18.10
CA GLU A 651 37.72 29.99 -17.10
C GLU A 651 37.34 30.65 -15.76
N GLN A 652 36.89 31.91 -15.79
CA GLN A 652 36.42 32.61 -14.58
C GLN A 652 35.26 31.88 -13.92
N LEU A 653 34.30 31.39 -14.71
CA LEU A 653 33.19 30.60 -14.21
C LEU A 653 33.67 29.27 -13.62
N ALA A 654 34.53 28.53 -14.32
CA ALA A 654 35.07 27.27 -13.82
C ALA A 654 35.81 27.45 -12.48
N ASP A 655 36.60 28.51 -12.34
CA ASP A 655 37.28 28.85 -11.09
C ASP A 655 36.30 29.16 -9.96
N TYR A 656 35.25 29.93 -10.25
CA TYR A 656 34.19 30.22 -9.28
C TYR A 656 33.47 28.94 -8.81
N ILE A 657 33.14 28.02 -9.74
CA ILE A 657 32.51 26.73 -9.41
C ILE A 657 33.44 25.87 -8.56
N ASN A 658 34.73 25.77 -8.92
CA ASN A 658 35.70 25.01 -8.15
C ASN A 658 35.90 25.59 -6.73
N LYS A 659 35.93 26.91 -6.57
CA LYS A 659 35.96 27.59 -5.26
C LYS A 659 34.70 27.31 -4.45
N THR A 660 33.54 27.30 -5.09
CA THR A 660 32.25 26.97 -4.44
C THR A 660 32.30 25.53 -3.89
N LEU A 661 32.71 24.57 -4.72
CA LEU A 661 32.78 23.16 -4.35
C LEU A 661 33.86 22.88 -3.29
N SER A 662 35.00 23.58 -3.32
CA SER A 662 36.07 23.41 -2.33
C SER A 662 35.68 23.91 -0.93
N ARG A 663 34.74 24.86 -0.85
CA ARG A 663 34.11 25.30 0.41
C ARG A 663 33.04 24.35 0.93
N GLY A 664 32.82 23.21 0.27
CA GLY A 664 31.78 22.24 0.62
C GLY A 664 30.37 22.68 0.25
N GLN A 665 30.24 23.75 -0.55
CA GLN A 665 28.95 24.20 -1.07
C GLN A 665 28.55 23.39 -2.32
N VAL A 666 27.27 23.42 -2.67
CA VAL A 666 26.72 22.80 -3.88
C VAL A 666 26.45 23.84 -4.95
N VAL A 667 26.34 23.40 -6.21
CA VAL A 667 25.85 24.25 -7.31
C VAL A 667 24.33 24.13 -7.36
N PRO A 668 23.56 25.19 -7.03
CA PRO A 668 22.10 25.13 -7.01
C PRO A 668 21.52 24.71 -8.36
N GLY A 669 20.50 23.84 -8.34
CA GLY A 669 19.85 23.34 -9.55
C GLY A 669 20.57 22.18 -10.26
N TYR A 670 21.76 21.75 -9.80
CA TYR A 670 22.53 20.64 -10.38
C TYR A 670 22.72 19.49 -9.38
N GLY A 671 22.81 18.25 -9.87
CA GLY A 671 23.19 17.09 -9.03
C GLY A 671 22.03 16.22 -8.53
N HIS A 672 20.91 16.18 -9.25
CA HIS A 672 19.71 15.44 -8.84
C HIS A 672 19.95 13.92 -8.72
N GLY A 673 19.43 13.29 -7.67
CA GLY A 673 19.72 11.88 -7.35
C GLY A 673 19.11 10.84 -8.30
N VAL A 674 18.11 11.20 -9.11
CA VAL A 674 17.31 10.27 -9.93
C VAL A 674 17.55 10.42 -11.44
N LEU A 675 17.64 11.66 -11.95
CA LEU A 675 17.66 11.93 -13.39
C LEU A 675 19.06 11.66 -13.96
N ARG A 676 19.18 10.74 -14.91
CA ARG A 676 20.46 10.40 -15.55
C ARG A 676 20.85 11.34 -16.68
N GLN A 677 19.92 12.18 -17.12
CA GLN A 677 20.08 13.17 -18.19
C GLN A 677 19.55 14.53 -17.74
N THR A 678 19.68 15.53 -18.62
CA THR A 678 19.09 16.86 -18.41
C THR A 678 17.57 16.73 -18.28
N ASP A 679 16.99 17.37 -17.26
CA ASP A 679 15.54 17.39 -17.06
C ASP A 679 14.84 17.97 -18.31
N PRO A 680 13.88 17.26 -18.94
CA PRO A 680 13.15 17.78 -20.08
C PRO A 680 12.47 19.13 -19.82
N ARG A 681 12.10 19.40 -18.55
CA ARG A 681 11.53 20.68 -18.14
C ARG A 681 12.54 21.82 -18.16
N TYR A 682 13.82 21.53 -17.91
CA TYR A 682 14.91 22.50 -18.16
C TYR A 682 15.05 22.74 -19.67
N THR A 683 15.02 21.66 -20.46
CA THR A 683 15.20 21.74 -21.92
C THR A 683 14.12 22.59 -22.60
N CYS A 684 12.84 22.39 -22.28
CA CYS A 684 11.77 23.20 -22.88
C CYS A 684 11.87 24.70 -22.51
N GLN A 685 12.25 25.02 -21.26
CA GLN A 685 12.50 26.41 -20.87
C GLN A 685 13.70 27.02 -21.61
N ARG A 686 14.73 26.23 -21.87
CA ARG A 686 15.89 26.65 -22.66
C ARG A 686 15.51 26.90 -24.12
N GLU A 687 14.69 26.05 -24.70
CA GLU A 687 14.17 26.23 -26.06
C GLU A 687 13.33 27.51 -26.16
N PHE A 688 12.48 27.76 -25.16
CA PHE A 688 11.72 29.01 -25.05
C PHE A 688 12.65 30.22 -24.97
N ALA A 689 13.69 30.17 -24.13
CA ALA A 689 14.67 31.25 -23.98
C ALA A 689 15.46 31.52 -25.27
N LEU A 690 15.88 30.48 -25.98
CA LEU A 690 16.59 30.62 -27.27
C LEU A 690 15.72 31.30 -28.34
N LYS A 691 14.40 31.09 -28.29
CA LYS A 691 13.46 31.68 -29.23
C LYS A 691 13.16 33.15 -28.92
N HIS A 692 13.00 33.50 -27.64
CA HIS A 692 12.43 34.78 -27.22
C HIS A 692 13.46 35.75 -26.60
N LEU A 693 14.50 35.25 -25.94
CA LEU A 693 15.52 36.07 -25.25
C LEU A 693 16.95 35.51 -25.41
N PRO A 694 17.43 35.18 -26.62
CA PRO A 694 18.76 34.57 -26.82
C PRO A 694 19.93 35.48 -26.41
N ASN A 695 19.69 36.79 -26.41
CA ASN A 695 20.67 37.81 -26.10
C ASN A 695 20.60 38.33 -24.66
N ASP A 696 19.68 37.80 -23.84
CA ASP A 696 19.62 38.19 -22.43
C ASP A 696 20.90 37.74 -21.69
N PRO A 697 21.60 38.66 -20.99
CA PRO A 697 22.86 38.32 -20.34
C PRO A 697 22.74 37.25 -19.24
N TYR A 698 21.62 37.22 -18.50
CA TYR A 698 21.41 36.21 -17.46
C TYR A 698 21.15 34.84 -18.08
N PHE A 699 20.40 34.76 -19.18
CA PHE A 699 20.22 33.54 -19.95
C PHE A 699 21.53 33.02 -20.55
N GLN A 700 22.36 33.90 -21.10
CA GLN A 700 23.68 33.51 -21.61
C GLN A 700 24.58 32.95 -20.51
N LEU A 701 24.51 33.53 -19.30
CA LEU A 701 25.21 33.00 -18.13
C LEU A 701 24.67 31.61 -17.73
N VAL A 702 23.34 31.41 -17.68
CA VAL A 702 22.74 30.08 -17.44
C VAL A 702 23.17 29.05 -18.48
N SER A 703 23.20 29.42 -19.76
CA SER A 703 23.68 28.56 -20.85
C SER A 703 25.16 28.18 -20.65
N LYS A 704 26.00 29.13 -20.22
CA LYS A 704 27.41 28.86 -19.90
C LYS A 704 27.58 27.95 -18.68
N ILE A 705 26.77 28.15 -17.63
CA ILE A 705 26.75 27.29 -16.43
C ILE A 705 26.40 25.85 -16.82
N LYS A 706 25.44 25.64 -17.74
CA LYS A 706 25.08 24.33 -18.29
C LYS A 706 26.22 23.61 -18.99
N GLU A 707 27.11 24.34 -19.64
CA GLU A 707 28.27 23.75 -20.32
C GLU A 707 29.41 23.44 -19.33
N VAL A 708 29.64 24.32 -18.35
CA VAL A 708 30.80 24.24 -17.45
C VAL A 708 30.60 23.31 -16.25
N VAL A 709 29.41 23.31 -15.65
CA VAL A 709 29.17 22.58 -14.39
C VAL A 709 29.20 21.06 -14.55
N PRO A 710 28.55 20.44 -15.56
CA PRO A 710 28.49 18.97 -15.63
C PRO A 710 29.86 18.28 -15.74
N PRO A 711 30.81 18.76 -16.56
CA PRO A 711 32.18 18.20 -16.60
C PRO A 711 32.91 18.31 -15.25
N ILE A 712 32.77 19.44 -14.54
CA ILE A 712 33.40 19.64 -13.23
C ILE A 712 32.85 18.65 -12.19
N LEU A 713 31.51 18.53 -12.10
CA LEU A 713 30.87 17.62 -11.17
C LEU A 713 31.17 16.16 -11.48
N THR A 714 31.28 15.80 -12.76
CA THR A 714 31.68 14.46 -13.20
C THR A 714 33.10 14.13 -12.73
N LYS A 715 34.04 15.06 -12.93
CA LYS A 715 35.44 14.90 -12.51
C LYS A 715 35.59 14.78 -11.00
N LEU A 716 34.72 15.43 -10.23
CA LEU A 716 34.71 15.36 -8.76
C LEU A 716 34.34 13.95 -8.24
N GLY A 717 33.60 13.15 -9.01
CA GLY A 717 33.22 11.78 -8.66
C GLY A 717 32.26 11.62 -7.48
N LYS A 718 31.83 12.72 -6.85
CA LYS A 718 30.91 12.73 -5.70
C LYS A 718 29.43 12.79 -6.09
N VAL A 719 29.13 13.29 -7.29
CA VAL A 719 27.76 13.50 -7.79
C VAL A 719 27.45 12.45 -8.85
N LYS A 720 26.41 11.64 -8.63
CA LYS A 720 26.05 10.55 -9.53
C LYS A 720 25.52 11.05 -10.88
N ASN A 721 24.66 12.07 -10.87
CA ASN A 721 24.10 12.65 -12.08
C ASN A 721 24.29 14.18 -12.08
N PRO A 722 25.19 14.74 -12.91
CA PRO A 722 25.64 16.12 -12.82
C PRO A 722 24.79 17.11 -13.63
N TRP A 723 23.53 16.78 -13.91
CA TRP A 723 22.66 17.53 -14.84
C TRP A 723 21.74 18.52 -14.11
N PRO A 724 21.29 19.60 -14.78
CA PRO A 724 20.39 20.55 -14.19
C PRO A 724 18.94 20.03 -14.13
N ASN A 725 18.15 20.62 -13.25
CA ASN A 725 16.70 20.46 -13.17
C ASN A 725 15.96 21.73 -13.63
N VAL A 726 14.63 21.69 -13.62
CA VAL A 726 13.74 22.80 -13.99
C VAL A 726 14.02 24.13 -13.24
N ASP A 727 14.46 24.06 -11.98
CA ASP A 727 14.70 25.23 -11.14
C ASP A 727 15.97 25.99 -11.54
N ALA A 728 16.89 25.32 -12.24
CA ALA A 728 18.13 25.93 -12.76
C ALA A 728 17.88 26.99 -13.86
N HIS A 729 16.66 27.09 -14.40
CA HIS A 729 16.35 27.94 -15.56
C HIS A 729 15.17 28.89 -15.35
N SER A 730 14.18 28.52 -14.54
CA SER A 730 12.90 29.25 -14.46
C SER A 730 13.05 30.67 -13.91
N GLY A 731 13.98 30.89 -12.98
CA GLY A 731 14.20 32.20 -12.37
C GLY A 731 14.65 33.29 -13.34
N VAL A 732 15.47 32.96 -14.35
CA VAL A 732 15.95 33.95 -15.32
C VAL A 732 14.86 34.35 -16.32
N LEU A 733 13.97 33.43 -16.67
CA LEU A 733 12.81 33.71 -17.54
C LEU A 733 11.81 34.64 -16.83
N LEU A 734 11.48 34.34 -15.57
CA LEU A 734 10.62 35.22 -14.75
C LEU A 734 11.23 36.62 -14.59
N ASN A 735 12.55 36.67 -14.31
CA ASN A 735 13.28 37.93 -14.13
C ASN A 735 13.29 38.78 -15.41
N TYR A 736 13.46 38.16 -16.58
CA TYR A 736 13.49 38.85 -17.88
C TYR A 736 12.17 39.61 -18.16
N TYR A 737 11.02 38.96 -17.92
CA TYR A 737 9.71 39.57 -18.13
C TYR A 737 9.27 40.53 -17.00
N GLY A 738 10.15 40.82 -16.03
CA GLY A 738 9.91 41.80 -14.97
C GLY A 738 9.28 41.25 -13.69
N LEU A 739 9.03 39.94 -13.61
CA LEU A 739 8.61 39.27 -12.37
C LEU A 739 9.86 38.96 -11.54
N THR A 740 10.40 39.99 -10.88
CA THR A 740 11.73 39.94 -10.21
C THR A 740 11.66 39.59 -8.73
N GLU A 741 10.47 39.56 -8.15
CA GLU A 741 10.22 39.35 -6.73
C GLU A 741 10.30 37.86 -6.34
N GLU A 742 11.54 37.34 -6.25
CA GLU A 742 11.89 35.94 -6.02
C GLU A 742 11.13 35.23 -4.86
N ASN A 743 10.79 35.93 -3.78
CA ASN A 743 10.00 35.38 -2.66
C ASN A 743 8.56 35.01 -3.07
N TYR A 744 8.10 35.45 -4.25
CA TYR A 744 6.81 35.10 -4.82
C TYR A 744 6.86 33.85 -5.71
N TYR A 745 8.04 33.38 -6.14
CA TYR A 745 8.15 32.29 -7.11
C TYR A 745 7.53 30.98 -6.62
N THR A 746 7.59 30.71 -5.31
CA THR A 746 6.94 29.52 -4.72
C THR A 746 5.41 29.60 -4.80
N VAL A 747 4.81 30.81 -4.88
CA VAL A 747 3.36 30.98 -5.12
C VAL A 747 3.00 30.55 -6.54
N LEU A 748 3.80 30.95 -7.55
CA LEU A 748 3.65 30.47 -8.93
C LEU A 748 3.71 28.94 -8.98
N PHE A 749 4.69 28.37 -8.27
CA PHE A 749 4.84 26.92 -8.17
C PHE A 749 3.62 26.26 -7.50
N GLY A 750 3.09 26.85 -6.44
CA GLY A 750 1.85 26.40 -5.79
C GLY A 750 0.67 26.38 -6.76
N VAL A 751 0.42 27.48 -7.47
CA VAL A 751 -0.66 27.57 -8.49
C VAL A 751 -0.51 26.44 -9.52
N SER A 752 0.69 26.24 -10.04
CA SER A 752 0.95 25.15 -10.99
C SER A 752 0.72 23.77 -10.38
N ARG A 753 1.27 23.48 -9.19
CA ARG A 753 1.20 22.18 -8.54
C ARG A 753 -0.22 21.72 -8.21
N SER A 754 -1.19 22.65 -8.16
CA SER A 754 -2.61 22.32 -8.04
C SER A 754 -3.12 21.42 -9.18
N PHE A 755 -2.53 21.51 -10.38
CA PHE A 755 -2.90 20.73 -11.56
C PHE A 755 -2.49 19.26 -11.45
N GLY A 756 -1.50 18.92 -10.62
CA GLY A 756 -1.13 17.52 -10.31
C GLY A 756 -1.85 16.99 -9.08
N VAL A 757 -1.86 17.78 -8.01
CA VAL A 757 -2.45 17.40 -6.72
C VAL A 757 -3.96 17.23 -6.84
N GLY A 758 -4.66 18.19 -7.43
CA GLY A 758 -6.12 18.17 -7.57
C GLY A 758 -6.64 16.89 -8.24
N PRO A 759 -6.15 16.56 -9.46
CA PRO A 759 -6.51 15.32 -10.13
C PRO A 759 -6.27 14.06 -9.31
N GLN A 760 -5.15 13.99 -8.58
CA GLN A 760 -4.89 12.85 -7.72
C GLN A 760 -5.90 12.75 -6.58
N LEU A 761 -6.27 13.87 -5.93
CA LEU A 761 -7.26 13.86 -4.85
C LEU A 761 -8.63 13.34 -5.33
N ILE A 762 -9.05 13.72 -6.54
CA ILE A 762 -10.26 13.19 -7.19
C ILE A 762 -10.13 11.68 -7.36
N TRP A 763 -9.02 11.21 -7.91
CA TRP A 763 -8.77 9.77 -8.09
C TRP A 763 -8.67 9.00 -6.77
N ASP A 764 -8.10 9.58 -5.72
CA ASP A 764 -8.01 8.94 -4.41
C ASP A 764 -9.41 8.65 -3.84
N ARG A 765 -10.34 9.59 -4.00
CA ARG A 765 -11.74 9.39 -3.61
C ARG A 765 -12.46 8.44 -4.56
N ALA A 766 -12.25 8.56 -5.87
CA ALA A 766 -12.84 7.69 -6.87
C ALA A 766 -12.45 6.22 -6.67
N LEU A 767 -11.20 5.95 -6.31
CA LEU A 767 -10.67 4.61 -6.04
C LEU A 767 -10.93 4.11 -4.62
N GLY A 768 -11.46 4.98 -3.74
CA GLY A 768 -11.67 4.68 -2.33
C GLY A 768 -10.37 4.30 -1.62
N MET A 769 -9.30 5.06 -1.86
CA MET A 769 -8.03 4.90 -1.17
C MET A 769 -8.23 5.04 0.35
N PRO A 770 -7.61 4.16 1.16
CA PRO A 770 -7.80 4.17 2.61
C PRO A 770 -7.02 5.31 3.28
N LEU A 771 -7.28 5.51 4.57
CA LEU A 771 -6.46 6.33 5.45
C LEU A 771 -4.98 5.90 5.39
N GLU A 772 -4.09 6.85 5.13
CA GLU A 772 -2.65 6.62 5.25
C GLU A 772 -2.26 6.61 6.73
N ARG A 773 -1.67 5.51 7.20
CA ARG A 773 -1.31 5.32 8.61
C ARG A 773 -0.06 4.47 8.78
N PRO A 774 1.13 4.96 8.38
CA PRO A 774 2.39 4.26 8.62
C PRO A 774 2.62 4.06 10.11
N LYS A 775 3.33 3.00 10.48
CA LYS A 775 3.73 2.76 11.87
C LYS A 775 5.06 3.45 12.15
N SER A 776 5.13 4.17 13.25
CA SER A 776 6.38 4.66 13.81
C SER A 776 7.06 3.58 14.69
N VAL A 777 8.37 3.69 14.85
CA VAL A 777 9.18 2.91 15.79
C VAL A 777 10.15 3.87 16.48
N THR A 778 10.45 3.64 17.76
CA THR A 778 11.44 4.45 18.49
C THR A 778 12.87 3.99 18.19
N LEU A 779 13.85 4.82 18.52
CA LEU A 779 15.27 4.47 18.33
C LEU A 779 15.66 3.27 19.20
N GLU A 780 15.23 3.23 20.47
CA GLU A 780 15.50 2.12 21.38
C GLU A 780 14.89 0.82 20.83
N LYS A 781 13.69 0.92 20.22
CA LYS A 781 13.07 -0.22 19.58
C LYS A 781 13.87 -0.69 18.36
N LEU A 782 14.38 0.24 17.56
CA LEU A 782 15.21 -0.07 16.39
C LEU A 782 16.55 -0.71 16.82
N GLU A 783 17.20 -0.17 17.84
CA GLU A 783 18.44 -0.70 18.43
C GLU A 783 18.22 -2.10 19.01
N GLN A 784 17.14 -2.32 19.75
CA GLN A 784 16.76 -3.65 20.24
C GLN A 784 16.54 -4.64 19.09
N LEU A 785 16.00 -4.18 17.95
CA LEU A 785 15.86 -5.03 16.76
C LEU A 785 17.22 -5.32 16.10
N VAL A 786 18.19 -4.39 16.16
CA VAL A 786 19.56 -4.56 15.63
C VAL A 786 20.40 -5.48 16.50
N ALA A 787 20.44 -5.24 17.82
CA ALA A 787 21.17 -6.06 18.78
C ALA A 787 20.69 -7.54 18.81
N LYS A 788 19.43 -7.80 18.45
CA LYS A 788 18.88 -9.17 18.31
C LYS A 788 19.16 -9.84 16.97
N SER A 789 19.69 -9.09 16.00
CA SER A 789 19.99 -9.56 14.63
C SER A 789 21.49 -9.74 14.37
N SER A 790 22.35 -9.27 15.30
CA SER A 790 23.78 -9.60 15.38
C SER A 790 23.94 -10.83 16.26
#